data_AF-A0A8I0L1P2-F1
#
_entry.id   AF-A0A8I0L1P2-F1
#
_cell.length_a   1.000
_cell.length_b   1.000
_cell.length_c   1.000
_cell.angle_alpha   90.00
_cell.angle_beta   90.00
_cell.angle_gamma   90.00
#
_symmetry.space_group_name_H-M   'P 1'
#
loop_
_entity.id
_entity.type
_entity.pdbx_description
1 polymer ?
#
loop_
_entity_poly.entity_id
_entity_poly.type
_entity_poly.pdbx_seq_one_letter_code
_entity_poly.pdbx_strand_id
1 'polypeptide(L)'
;MNAPLHRFDVPGLKTIDAHGHPIRFFEQGAGWRYDTLLEKEPETIEWIDGFAPGDTLWDIGANVGIYSIYAGVKGIRTFGFEPHFANYHQFCTTIALNGLQDVVTPLCLAFAEGKSIAEMNLASLDIGTSMSNFGEALDFRGQPFEPAFRQGMVGYDIDSFVTDFGMEVPTHLKIDVDGIELPIVRGARRTLADARLQSVSIELIESDEAQVTAVTAILEEAGLHFIHKKQNAAFATPQTRDVLNYLFHRDPAKLRADTPVAVETTDIFSVDQIVAQIVARIDSAPVDPEPDGNIFMEDMLPLAVYRELIARLPDDGALDPIDHPDAVSADGRTTRFLLDLTPGSLDRLSPQDRPFWEAMIEIFTAPAIAESIVAKFAPTLRERFGGTMPELTAVPILYRDQPGYRIGIHPDAASKIATLQFYLPSDESQVHLGTSFHRRTETGFEKIKTNRFLPNSAYAFVRSEESWHSVDELGSDEAPRNTIALTFYIKGQEYRSAPTSAYTADMAEALRSLARNFTRRDDVAALFPEGGVGVELGVAAGDFSERILQFDHVGYLYSIDMWAGDRGHGIEQYREAIARLSPYKDRNALMRMRFDEALQLFNDESLDFIYVDGYAHDGELNGQTFRDWLPKLKSGGIIAGDDYAPDWPLVMAAVDTFCAENGLELHVIDCHEDSWNSMYPTWFAMKP
;
A
#
# COMPACT_ATOMS: atom_id res chain seq x y z
N MET A 1 3.60 38.47 42.28
CA MET A 1 4.53 39.31 41.50
C MET A 1 3.73 39.85 40.33
N ASN A 2 3.46 41.15 40.29
CA ASN A 2 2.80 41.78 39.13
C ASN A 2 3.87 41.94 38.05
N ALA A 3 3.90 41.02 37.07
CA ALA A 3 4.71 41.21 35.88
C ALA A 3 4.13 42.41 35.10
N PRO A 4 4.94 43.43 34.74
CA PRO A 4 4.48 44.52 33.90
C PRO A 4 4.01 43.96 32.55
N LEU A 5 2.95 44.55 31.97
CA LEU A 5 2.60 44.38 30.56
C LEU A 5 3.72 45.01 29.71
N HIS A 6 4.83 44.28 29.54
CA HIS A 6 5.85 44.63 28.57
C HIS A 6 5.26 44.36 27.18
N ARG A 7 4.84 45.43 26.49
CA ARG A 7 4.75 45.39 25.03
C ARG A 7 6.19 45.21 24.52
N PHE A 8 6.38 44.35 23.53
CA PHE A 8 7.66 44.15 22.83
C PHE A 8 8.03 45.44 22.08
N ASP A 9 8.55 46.44 22.79
CA ASP A 9 9.03 47.70 22.23
C ASP A 9 10.55 47.57 22.07
N VAL A 10 10.98 46.93 20.97
CA VAL A 10 12.37 46.52 20.75
C VAL A 10 12.87 47.17 19.44
N PRO A 11 14.05 47.81 19.45
CA PRO A 11 14.65 48.37 18.24
C PRO A 11 14.89 47.31 17.14
N GLY A 12 14.79 47.69 15.87
CA GLY A 12 15.08 46.78 14.73
C GLY A 12 13.88 45.98 14.20
N LEU A 13 12.65 46.46 14.45
CA LEU A 13 11.44 45.89 13.89
C LEU A 13 11.28 46.30 12.41
N LYS A 14 11.06 45.33 11.53
CA LYS A 14 10.67 45.52 10.12
C LYS A 14 9.24 45.06 9.89
N THR A 15 8.65 45.50 8.79
CA THR A 15 7.33 45.05 8.34
C THR A 15 7.36 44.84 6.83
N ILE A 16 6.88 43.67 6.39
CA ILE A 16 6.58 43.38 4.98
C ILE A 16 5.07 43.27 4.81
N ASP A 17 4.58 43.47 3.59
CA ASP A 17 3.21 43.14 3.22
C ASP A 17 3.19 41.84 2.42
N ALA A 18 2.47 40.84 2.92
CA ALA A 18 2.33 39.55 2.27
C ALA A 18 0.87 39.38 1.80
N HIS A 19 0.60 39.71 0.54
CA HIS A 19 -0.75 39.69 -0.07
C HIS A 19 -1.79 40.48 0.75
N GLY A 20 -1.43 41.68 1.24
CA GLY A 20 -2.33 42.52 2.05
C GLY A 20 -2.32 42.21 3.55
N HIS A 21 -1.48 41.27 4.01
CA HIS A 21 -1.27 40.95 5.42
C HIS A 21 0.07 41.49 5.91
N PRO A 22 0.10 42.49 6.80
CA PRO A 22 1.36 43.02 7.32
C PRO A 22 1.99 42.05 8.33
N ILE A 23 3.24 41.64 8.06
CA ILE A 23 4.03 40.77 8.94
C ILE A 23 5.18 41.56 9.54
N ARG A 24 5.24 41.61 10.86
CA ARG A 24 6.28 42.28 11.65
C ARG A 24 7.30 41.28 12.15
N PHE A 25 8.59 41.57 12.00
CA PHE A 25 9.65 40.68 12.46
C PHE A 25 10.88 41.48 12.91
N PHE A 26 11.78 40.83 13.65
CA PHE A 26 13.08 41.40 13.98
C PHE A 26 14.10 41.12 12.88
N GLU A 27 14.77 42.17 12.45
CA GLU A 27 15.90 42.03 11.53
C GLU A 27 17.16 41.60 12.30
N GLN A 28 17.30 40.29 12.53
CA GLN A 28 18.52 39.67 13.04
C GLN A 28 18.86 38.44 12.20
N GLY A 29 19.92 38.52 11.39
CA GLY A 29 20.48 37.42 10.58
C GLY A 29 19.59 36.92 9.42
N ALA A 30 18.32 36.67 9.69
CA ALA A 30 17.36 36.04 8.80
C ALA A 30 16.40 37.02 8.09
N GLY A 31 16.64 38.33 8.14
CA GLY A 31 15.72 39.33 7.58
C GLY A 31 15.43 39.11 6.09
N TRP A 32 16.43 38.65 5.34
CA TRP A 32 16.29 38.30 3.93
C TRP A 32 15.22 37.22 3.68
N ARG A 33 15.03 36.26 4.60
CA ARG A 33 14.00 35.20 4.45
C ARG A 33 12.59 35.78 4.46
N TYR A 34 12.36 36.83 5.25
CA TYR A 34 11.10 37.56 5.26
C TYR A 34 11.00 38.46 4.03
N ASP A 35 12.07 39.19 3.68
CA ASP A 35 12.08 40.08 2.51
C ASP A 35 11.80 39.31 1.20
N THR A 36 12.21 38.04 1.10
CA THR A 36 11.99 37.18 -0.07
C THR A 36 10.81 36.20 0.08
N LEU A 37 9.94 36.36 1.09
CA LEU A 37 8.87 35.40 1.42
C LEU A 37 8.01 35.03 0.20
N LEU A 38 7.59 36.02 -0.59
CA LEU A 38 6.72 35.82 -1.75
C LEU A 38 7.48 35.42 -3.02
N GLU A 39 8.81 35.49 -3.00
CA GLU A 39 9.63 35.33 -4.19
C GLU A 39 10.42 34.02 -4.20
N LYS A 40 10.89 33.54 -3.04
CA LYS A 40 11.83 32.42 -2.97
C LYS A 40 11.17 31.10 -3.35
N GLU A 41 10.00 30.79 -2.78
CA GLU A 41 9.24 29.56 -3.04
C GLU A 41 7.76 29.95 -3.27
N PRO A 42 7.46 30.59 -4.41
CA PRO A 42 6.11 31.07 -4.72
C PRO A 42 5.09 29.93 -4.75
N GLU A 43 5.49 28.72 -5.11
CA GLU A 43 4.66 27.51 -5.08
C GLU A 43 4.16 27.17 -3.67
N THR A 44 4.97 27.42 -2.63
CA THR A 44 4.59 27.19 -1.22
C THR A 44 3.58 28.24 -0.78
N ILE A 45 3.72 29.48 -1.26
CA ILE A 45 2.75 30.56 -1.02
C ILE A 45 1.43 30.26 -1.73
N GLU A 46 1.47 29.87 -3.01
CA GLU A 46 0.30 29.48 -3.80
C GLU A 46 -0.46 28.31 -3.14
N TRP A 47 0.27 27.33 -2.60
CA TRP A 47 -0.31 26.21 -1.87
C TRP A 47 -1.02 26.67 -0.59
N ILE A 48 -0.39 27.51 0.24
CA ILE A 48 -0.99 28.08 1.46
C ILE A 48 -2.19 28.98 1.13
N ASP A 49 -2.13 29.71 0.01
CA ASP A 49 -3.23 30.54 -0.47
C ASP A 49 -4.49 29.74 -0.82
N GLY A 50 -4.34 28.45 -1.15
CA GLY A 50 -5.42 27.52 -1.44
C GLY A 50 -6.14 26.95 -0.21
N PHE A 51 -5.66 27.18 1.01
CA PHE A 51 -6.25 26.61 2.22
C PHE A 51 -7.62 27.21 2.54
N ALA A 52 -8.56 26.36 2.95
CA ALA A 52 -9.90 26.75 3.34
C ALA A 52 -9.94 27.22 4.82
N PRO A 53 -10.92 28.08 5.19
CA PRO A 53 -11.16 28.39 6.60
C PRO A 53 -11.43 27.13 7.43
N GLY A 54 -10.66 26.94 8.50
CA GLY A 54 -10.74 25.76 9.37
C GLY A 54 -9.67 24.70 9.10
N ASP A 55 -8.93 24.83 7.99
CA ASP A 55 -7.77 24.00 7.72
C ASP A 55 -6.66 24.22 8.76
N THR A 56 -5.83 23.20 8.91
CA THR A 56 -4.72 23.17 9.86
C THR A 56 -3.40 22.81 9.18
N LEU A 57 -2.35 23.58 9.44
CA LEU A 57 -1.02 23.37 8.88
C LEU A 57 -0.05 22.85 9.95
N TRP A 58 0.70 21.80 9.64
CA TRP A 58 1.93 21.45 10.36
C TRP A 58 3.13 21.82 9.50
N ASP A 59 4.04 22.61 10.05
CA ASP A 59 5.25 23.11 9.38
C ASP A 59 6.49 22.52 10.06
N ILE A 60 7.02 21.43 9.50
CA ILE A 60 8.16 20.68 10.05
C ILE A 60 9.45 21.23 9.45
N GLY A 61 10.35 21.69 10.32
CA GLY A 61 11.53 22.46 9.92
C GLY A 61 11.17 23.93 9.67
N ALA A 62 10.31 24.50 10.51
CA ALA A 62 9.75 25.84 10.31
C ALA A 62 10.81 26.97 10.24
N ASN A 63 12.04 26.72 10.67
CA ASN A 63 13.13 27.69 10.72
C ASN A 63 12.67 28.94 11.51
N VAL A 64 12.87 30.14 10.97
CA VAL A 64 12.36 31.39 11.58
C VAL A 64 10.85 31.61 11.37
N GLY A 65 10.13 30.60 10.88
CA GLY A 65 8.67 30.52 10.87
C GLY A 65 7.96 31.25 9.74
N ILE A 66 8.62 31.57 8.63
CA ILE A 66 8.05 32.47 7.61
C ILE A 66 6.72 31.97 7.04
N TYR A 67 6.60 30.66 6.77
CA TYR A 67 5.37 30.04 6.25
C TYR A 67 4.32 29.85 7.35
N SER A 68 4.74 29.41 8.53
CA SER A 68 3.87 29.35 9.72
C SER A 68 3.20 30.69 10.05
N ILE A 69 3.96 31.79 9.97
CA ILE A 69 3.45 33.14 10.20
C ILE A 69 2.52 33.59 9.05
N TYR A 70 2.88 33.28 7.80
CA TYR A 70 2.05 33.61 6.64
C TYR A 70 0.68 32.91 6.70
N ALA A 71 0.65 31.60 6.98
CA ALA A 71 -0.59 30.86 7.21
C ALA A 71 -1.39 31.44 8.40
N GLY A 72 -0.69 31.77 9.49
CA GLY A 72 -1.29 32.37 10.68
C GLY A 72 -1.97 33.72 10.43
N VAL A 73 -1.37 34.63 9.67
CA VAL A 73 -2.00 35.94 9.34
C VAL A 73 -3.23 35.81 8.44
N LYS A 74 -3.37 34.68 7.73
CA LYS A 74 -4.57 34.31 6.98
C LYS A 74 -5.63 33.61 7.85
N GLY A 75 -5.31 33.33 9.12
CA GLY A 75 -6.22 32.70 10.07
C GLY A 75 -6.18 31.16 10.05
N ILE A 76 -5.19 30.54 9.38
CA ILE A 76 -5.02 29.08 9.35
C ILE A 76 -4.33 28.64 10.63
N ARG A 77 -4.95 27.72 11.37
CA ARG A 77 -4.38 27.19 12.62
C ARG A 77 -3.12 26.39 12.30
N THR A 78 -2.00 26.77 12.87
CA THR A 78 -0.69 26.24 12.47
C THR A 78 0.12 25.74 13.67
N PHE A 79 0.76 24.58 13.51
CA PHE A 79 1.77 24.06 14.43
C PHE A 79 3.11 24.04 13.72
N GLY A 80 4.06 24.86 14.18
CA GLY A 80 5.40 24.92 13.60
C GLY A 80 6.41 24.20 14.49
N PHE A 81 7.20 23.32 13.91
CA PHE A 81 8.19 22.50 14.61
C PHE A 81 9.58 22.93 14.19
N GLU A 82 10.34 23.51 15.12
CA GLU A 82 11.71 23.99 14.88
C GLU A 82 12.61 23.66 16.07
N PRO A 83 13.53 22.69 15.95
CA PRO A 83 14.40 22.27 17.05
C PRO A 83 15.61 23.19 17.29
N HIS A 84 16.09 23.95 16.30
CA HIS A 84 17.26 24.83 16.44
C HIS A 84 16.91 26.03 17.34
N PHE A 85 17.53 26.10 18.53
CA PHE A 85 17.12 27.09 19.54
C PHE A 85 17.12 28.56 19.07
N ALA A 86 18.11 28.97 18.27
CA ALA A 86 18.18 30.34 17.73
C ALA A 86 17.05 30.64 16.74
N ASN A 87 16.74 29.72 15.81
CA ASN A 87 15.62 29.84 14.89
C ASN A 87 14.28 29.83 15.65
N TYR A 88 14.13 28.90 16.60
CA TYR A 88 12.94 28.79 17.46
C TYR A 88 12.69 30.07 18.26
N HIS A 89 13.74 30.71 18.77
CA HIS A 89 13.63 32.01 19.46
C HIS A 89 13.05 33.09 18.54
N GLN A 90 13.58 33.23 17.32
CA GLN A 90 13.06 34.18 16.35
C GLN A 90 11.60 33.86 15.98
N PHE A 91 11.29 32.58 15.75
CA PHE A 91 9.94 32.15 15.41
C PHE A 91 8.92 32.53 16.51
N CYS A 92 9.19 32.18 17.77
CA CYS A 92 8.33 32.56 18.91
C CYS A 92 8.15 34.08 19.01
N THR A 93 9.22 34.81 18.75
CA THR A 93 9.21 36.27 18.84
C THR A 93 8.36 36.89 17.73
N THR A 94 8.45 36.40 16.49
CA THR A 94 7.61 36.84 15.37
C THR A 94 6.13 36.53 15.63
N ILE A 95 5.79 35.37 16.22
CA ILE A 95 4.40 35.06 16.62
C ILE A 95 3.87 36.12 17.58
N ALA A 96 4.64 36.44 18.62
CA ALA A 96 4.25 37.41 19.64
C ALA A 96 4.08 38.83 19.06
N LEU A 97 4.97 39.24 18.16
CA LEU A 97 4.91 40.56 17.50
C LEU A 97 3.68 40.77 16.62
N ASN A 98 3.19 39.69 16.01
CA ASN A 98 2.01 39.72 15.13
C ASN A 98 0.71 39.37 15.85
N GLY A 99 0.76 39.04 17.14
CA GLY A 99 -0.42 38.64 17.92
C GLY A 99 -1.03 37.32 17.46
N LEU A 100 -0.22 36.41 16.92
CA LEU A 100 -0.67 35.15 16.32
C LEU A 100 -0.70 33.96 17.29
N GLN A 101 -0.46 34.20 18.58
CA GLN A 101 -0.35 33.17 19.61
C GLN A 101 -1.59 32.27 19.78
N ASP A 102 -2.77 32.74 19.37
CA ASP A 102 -4.01 31.94 19.41
C ASP A 102 -4.19 31.05 18.16
N VAL A 103 -3.37 31.27 17.12
CA VAL A 103 -3.50 30.63 15.80
C VAL A 103 -2.25 29.79 15.47
N VAL A 104 -1.06 30.25 15.86
CA VAL A 104 0.22 29.61 15.57
C VAL A 104 0.87 29.12 16.86
N THR A 105 1.08 27.81 16.96
CA THR A 105 1.73 27.15 18.11
C THR A 105 3.14 26.70 17.74
N PRO A 106 4.20 27.28 18.33
CA PRO A 106 5.57 26.88 18.05
C PRO A 106 6.03 25.76 19.00
N LEU A 107 6.60 24.68 18.49
CA LEU A 107 7.15 23.56 19.27
C LEU A 107 8.64 23.35 18.97
N CYS A 108 9.46 23.33 20.03
CA CYS A 108 10.89 23.03 19.93
C CYS A 108 11.10 21.51 20.00
N LEU A 109 10.92 20.84 18.87
CA LEU A 109 10.89 19.38 18.73
C LEU A 109 11.44 18.99 17.35
N ALA A 110 12.12 17.85 17.27
CA ALA A 110 12.51 17.23 16.00
C ALA A 110 11.61 16.03 15.68
N PHE A 111 11.27 15.85 14.41
CA PHE A 111 10.67 14.60 13.92
C PHE A 111 11.76 13.67 13.33
N ALA A 112 11.54 12.36 13.45
CA ALA A 112 12.40 11.28 12.98
C ALA A 112 11.56 10.02 12.70
N GLU A 113 12.20 8.90 12.34
CA GLU A 113 11.49 7.62 12.09
C GLU A 113 10.91 6.97 13.36
N GLY A 114 11.40 7.37 14.55
CA GLY A 114 10.94 6.86 15.84
C GLY A 114 11.27 7.76 17.02
N LYS A 115 10.67 7.47 18.17
CA LYS A 115 11.00 8.15 19.44
C LYS A 115 12.45 7.92 19.84
N SER A 116 13.16 9.00 20.10
CA SER A 116 14.56 8.94 20.54
C SER A 116 14.98 10.18 21.32
N ILE A 117 16.09 10.09 22.03
CA ILE A 117 16.82 11.25 22.55
C ILE A 117 18.17 11.24 21.83
N ALA A 118 18.46 12.30 21.08
CA ALA A 118 19.69 12.43 20.31
C ALA A 118 20.15 13.89 20.22
N GLU A 119 21.18 14.13 19.42
CA GLU A 119 21.73 15.47 19.18
C GLU A 119 21.04 16.11 17.96
N MET A 120 20.66 17.38 18.10
CA MET A 120 20.42 18.29 16.98
C MET A 120 21.75 18.98 16.66
N ASN A 121 22.32 18.66 15.51
CA ASN A 121 23.62 19.13 15.02
C ASN A 121 23.44 20.46 14.27
N LEU A 122 23.90 21.57 14.86
CA LEU A 122 23.72 22.91 14.30
C LEU A 122 24.93 23.33 13.47
N ALA A 123 24.72 23.70 12.21
CA ALA A 123 25.79 24.19 11.33
C ALA A 123 26.31 25.58 11.73
N SER A 124 25.46 26.43 12.30
CA SER A 124 25.83 27.73 12.89
C SER A 124 24.92 28.03 14.08
N LEU A 125 25.27 29.05 14.86
CA LEU A 125 24.41 29.64 15.89
C LEU A 125 23.65 30.88 15.37
N ASP A 126 23.89 31.27 14.12
CA ASP A 126 23.25 32.42 13.50
C ASP A 126 21.76 32.15 13.25
N ILE A 127 20.93 33.18 13.45
CA ILE A 127 19.49 33.09 13.20
C ILE A 127 19.23 32.98 11.70
N GLY A 128 18.38 32.03 11.30
CA GLY A 128 18.01 31.75 9.91
C GLY A 128 18.90 30.75 9.21
N THR A 129 19.84 30.13 9.92
CA THR A 129 20.69 29.07 9.38
C THR A 129 19.88 27.82 9.02
N SER A 130 20.27 27.18 7.92
CA SER A 130 19.85 25.84 7.45
C SER A 130 21.05 24.88 7.51
N MET A 131 20.94 23.68 6.93
CA MET A 131 21.94 22.61 6.98
C MET A 131 22.17 22.06 8.39
N SER A 132 21.13 22.04 9.22
CA SER A 132 21.18 21.48 10.58
C SER A 132 20.24 20.28 10.67
N ASN A 133 20.65 19.22 11.36
CA ASN A 133 19.89 17.97 11.36
C ASN A 133 19.73 17.40 12.77
N PHE A 134 18.85 16.40 12.90
CA PHE A 134 18.70 15.59 14.09
C PHE A 134 19.29 14.18 13.86
N GLY A 135 20.09 13.70 14.81
CA GLY A 135 20.73 12.38 14.74
C GLY A 135 22.20 12.46 14.29
N GLU A 136 22.52 11.85 13.15
CA GLU A 136 23.89 11.80 12.63
C GLU A 136 24.31 13.14 11.99
N ALA A 137 25.53 13.61 12.25
CA ALA A 137 26.04 14.90 11.74
C ALA A 137 26.41 14.85 10.25
N LEU A 138 25.42 14.63 9.39
CA LEU A 138 25.50 14.62 7.94
C LEU A 138 24.79 15.84 7.33
N ASP A 139 25.38 16.51 6.35
CA ASP A 139 24.67 17.54 5.61
C ASP A 139 23.50 16.96 4.81
N PHE A 140 22.71 17.83 4.18
CA PHE A 140 21.55 17.42 3.38
C PHE A 140 21.91 16.45 2.24
N ARG A 141 23.20 16.30 1.86
CA ARG A 141 23.68 15.32 0.86
C ARG A 141 24.33 14.08 1.48
N GLY A 142 24.12 13.86 2.77
CA GLY A 142 24.67 12.72 3.50
C GLY A 142 26.18 12.82 3.75
N GLN A 143 26.82 13.98 3.57
CA GLN A 143 28.25 14.13 3.82
C GLN A 143 28.51 14.54 5.27
N PRO A 144 29.49 13.96 5.98
CA PRO A 144 29.81 14.38 7.34
C PRO A 144 30.19 15.87 7.42
N PHE A 145 29.67 16.57 8.42
CA PHE A 145 30.11 17.92 8.78
C PHE A 145 30.43 18.03 10.26
N GLU A 146 31.23 19.03 10.63
CA GLU A 146 31.54 19.36 12.02
C GLU A 146 30.53 20.40 12.52
N PRO A 147 29.63 20.04 13.47
CA PRO A 147 28.63 20.99 13.96
C PRO A 147 29.28 22.11 14.77
N ALA A 148 28.80 23.33 14.58
CA ALA A 148 29.16 24.46 15.44
C ALA A 148 28.67 24.25 16.89
N PHE A 149 27.55 23.55 17.04
CA PHE A 149 26.98 23.18 18.34
C PHE A 149 26.13 21.91 18.24
N ARG A 150 26.10 21.12 19.31
CA ARG A 150 25.24 19.93 19.46
C ARG A 150 24.25 20.19 20.58
N GLN A 151 22.97 20.30 20.22
CA GLN A 151 21.88 20.55 21.16
C GLN A 151 21.18 19.22 21.49
N GLY A 152 21.05 18.87 22.77
CA GLY A 152 20.24 17.70 23.15
C GLY A 152 18.77 17.91 22.77
N MET A 153 18.16 16.93 22.11
CA MET A 153 16.79 17.04 21.58
C MET A 153 16.04 15.72 21.74
N VAL A 154 14.73 15.84 21.97
CA VAL A 154 13.81 14.71 21.90
C VAL A 154 13.29 14.62 20.47
N GLY A 155 13.48 13.47 19.85
CA GLY A 155 12.93 13.10 18.56
C GLY A 155 11.65 12.29 18.74
N TYR A 156 10.66 12.55 17.90
CA TYR A 156 9.44 11.76 17.79
C TYR A 156 9.22 11.30 16.35
N ASP A 157 8.54 10.18 16.16
CA ASP A 157 7.80 9.95 14.92
C ASP A 157 6.44 10.66 14.98
N ILE A 158 5.94 11.09 13.81
CA ILE A 158 4.70 11.87 13.70
C ILE A 158 3.52 11.08 14.27
N ASP A 159 3.42 9.80 13.93
CA ASP A 159 2.32 8.93 14.35
C ASP A 159 2.22 8.79 15.86
N SER A 160 3.36 8.60 16.52
CA SER A 160 3.41 8.57 17.97
C SER A 160 3.15 9.92 18.60
N PHE A 161 3.62 11.02 18.00
CA PHE A 161 3.32 12.36 18.52
C PHE A 161 1.82 12.65 18.49
N VAL A 162 1.14 12.27 17.40
CA VAL A 162 -0.33 12.32 17.29
C VAL A 162 -0.99 11.50 18.41
N THR A 163 -0.51 10.27 18.62
CA THR A 163 -1.09 9.34 19.59
C THR A 163 -0.86 9.78 21.05
N ASP A 164 0.39 10.04 21.42
CA ASP A 164 0.81 10.31 22.80
C ASP A 164 0.23 11.62 23.36
N PHE A 165 0.14 12.65 22.50
CA PHE A 165 -0.34 13.97 22.90
C PHE A 165 -1.81 14.21 22.53
N GLY A 166 -2.47 13.24 21.89
CA GLY A 166 -3.87 13.35 21.46
C GLY A 166 -4.09 14.49 20.47
N MET A 167 -3.13 14.70 19.57
CA MET A 167 -3.21 15.77 18.58
C MET A 167 -4.19 15.40 17.46
N GLU A 168 -4.83 16.42 16.90
CA GLU A 168 -5.59 16.25 15.65
C GLU A 168 -4.63 16.13 14.48
N VAL A 169 -4.92 15.20 13.56
CA VAL A 169 -4.19 15.10 12.30
C VAL A 169 -4.38 16.40 11.50
N PRO A 170 -3.29 17.01 10.98
CA PRO A 170 -3.41 18.24 10.21
C PRO A 170 -4.11 18.03 8.88
N THR A 171 -4.68 19.09 8.31
CA THR A 171 -5.16 19.04 6.92
C THR A 171 -4.03 19.22 5.92
N HIS A 172 -2.96 19.93 6.29
CA HIS A 172 -1.80 20.16 5.43
C HIS A 172 -0.50 19.96 6.21
N LEU A 173 0.47 19.29 5.60
CA LEU A 173 1.77 19.00 6.20
C LEU A 173 2.89 19.53 5.30
N LYS A 174 3.80 20.32 5.86
CA LYS A 174 5.03 20.75 5.20
C LYS A 174 6.22 20.07 5.87
N ILE A 175 7.13 19.52 5.08
CA ILE A 175 8.38 18.89 5.54
C ILE A 175 9.54 19.53 4.76
N ASP A 176 10.36 20.32 5.45
CA ASP A 176 11.50 21.03 4.88
C ASP A 176 12.61 21.01 5.93
N VAL A 177 13.37 19.92 5.90
CA VAL A 177 14.41 19.59 6.88
C VAL A 177 15.66 19.18 6.13
N ASP A 178 16.83 19.31 6.73
CA ASP A 178 18.06 19.02 6.01
C ASP A 178 18.42 17.52 6.08
N GLY A 179 17.90 16.70 5.15
CA GLY A 179 18.41 15.34 4.85
C GLY A 179 17.81 14.17 5.63
N ILE A 180 16.70 14.37 6.36
CA ILE A 180 15.99 13.31 7.11
C ILE A 180 14.51 13.19 6.75
N GLU A 181 14.13 13.62 5.55
CA GLU A 181 12.77 13.62 5.02
C GLU A 181 12.18 12.20 4.97
N LEU A 182 12.92 11.24 4.40
CA LEU A 182 12.47 9.85 4.31
C LEU A 182 12.25 9.20 5.69
N PRO A 183 13.18 9.31 6.67
CA PRO A 183 12.93 8.91 8.05
C PRO A 183 11.63 9.50 8.64
N ILE A 184 11.40 10.81 8.48
CA ILE A 184 10.18 11.47 8.99
C ILE A 184 8.92 10.89 8.34
N VAL A 185 8.93 10.70 7.02
CA VAL A 185 7.82 10.13 6.25
C VAL A 185 7.52 8.68 6.68
N ARG A 186 8.56 7.87 6.95
CA ARG A 186 8.39 6.51 7.51
C ARG A 186 7.76 6.52 8.90
N GLY A 187 8.10 7.49 9.74
CA GLY A 187 7.50 7.72 11.06
C GLY A 187 6.08 8.31 11.03
N ALA A 188 5.50 8.52 9.85
CA ALA A 188 4.23 9.23 9.70
C ALA A 188 3.16 8.40 8.98
N ARG A 189 3.36 7.10 8.74
CA ARG A 189 2.50 6.29 7.86
C ARG A 189 1.00 6.38 8.20
N ARG A 190 0.60 6.31 9.47
CA ARG A 190 -0.83 6.41 9.88
C ARG A 190 -1.37 7.81 9.67
N THR A 191 -0.59 8.83 10.03
CA THR A 191 -0.95 10.25 9.85
C THR A 191 -1.05 10.61 8.37
N LEU A 192 -0.13 10.08 7.56
CA LEU A 192 -0.11 10.22 6.10
C LEU A 192 -1.28 9.50 5.45
N ALA A 193 -1.79 8.40 6.01
CA ALA A 193 -2.95 7.67 5.50
C ALA A 193 -4.30 8.24 5.98
N ASP A 194 -4.31 9.07 7.02
CA ASP A 194 -5.54 9.63 7.58
C ASP A 194 -6.19 10.62 6.62
N ALA A 195 -7.44 10.32 6.23
CA ALA A 195 -8.20 11.06 5.22
C ALA A 195 -8.38 12.55 5.52
N ARG A 196 -8.12 13.03 6.75
CA ARG A 196 -8.12 14.47 7.09
C ARG A 196 -6.94 15.21 6.46
N LEU A 197 -5.76 14.58 6.37
CA LEU A 197 -4.58 15.17 5.76
C LEU A 197 -4.76 15.26 4.24
N GLN A 198 -5.09 16.43 3.71
CA GLN A 198 -5.35 16.63 2.28
C GLN A 198 -4.09 16.75 1.44
N SER A 199 -3.00 17.32 1.96
CA SER A 199 -1.80 17.56 1.15
C SER A 199 -0.49 17.60 1.93
N VAL A 200 0.58 17.22 1.25
CA VAL A 200 1.95 17.27 1.75
C VAL A 200 2.82 18.08 0.79
N SER A 201 3.50 19.11 1.29
CA SER A 201 4.59 19.78 0.59
C SER A 201 5.91 19.32 1.21
N ILE A 202 6.82 18.75 0.43
CA ILE A 202 8.08 18.20 0.92
C ILE A 202 9.26 18.62 0.05
N GLU A 203 10.31 19.15 0.65
CA GLU A 203 11.56 19.49 -0.07
C GLU A 203 12.38 18.22 -0.26
N LEU A 204 12.76 17.89 -1.50
CA LEU A 204 13.53 16.68 -1.82
C LEU A 204 14.68 16.99 -2.77
N ILE A 205 15.73 16.16 -2.70
CA ILE A 205 16.88 16.25 -3.60
C ILE A 205 16.62 15.35 -4.82
N GLU A 206 16.27 15.96 -5.94
CA GLU A 206 15.96 15.30 -7.23
C GLU A 206 17.02 14.30 -7.67
N SER A 207 18.30 14.62 -7.44
CA SER A 207 19.41 13.73 -7.81
C SER A 207 19.54 12.50 -6.91
N ASP A 208 18.90 12.49 -5.74
CA ASP A 208 18.79 11.33 -4.87
C ASP A 208 17.53 10.53 -5.25
N GLU A 209 17.64 9.79 -6.35
CA GLU A 209 16.54 8.98 -6.89
C GLU A 209 15.99 7.97 -5.87
N ALA A 210 16.84 7.48 -4.95
CA ALA A 210 16.43 6.54 -3.92
C ALA A 210 15.55 7.21 -2.87
N GLN A 211 15.92 8.41 -2.40
CA GLN A 211 15.08 9.20 -1.50
C GLN A 211 13.75 9.56 -2.17
N VAL A 212 13.79 10.11 -3.38
CA VAL A 212 12.60 10.54 -4.11
C VAL A 212 11.64 9.38 -4.34
N THR A 213 12.15 8.22 -4.78
CA THR A 213 11.33 7.02 -5.03
C THR A 213 10.69 6.53 -3.74
N ALA A 214 11.45 6.42 -2.65
CA ALA A 214 10.95 5.90 -1.39
C ALA A 214 9.91 6.84 -0.74
N VAL A 215 10.15 8.15 -0.75
CA VAL A 215 9.19 9.15 -0.24
C VAL A 215 7.92 9.15 -1.07
N THR A 216 8.05 9.18 -2.40
CA THR A 216 6.91 9.17 -3.33
C THR A 216 6.07 7.92 -3.13
N ALA A 217 6.70 6.74 -3.01
CA ALA A 217 6.00 5.49 -2.76
C ALA A 217 5.17 5.55 -1.46
N ILE A 218 5.75 6.03 -0.35
CA ILE A 218 5.04 6.12 0.93
C ILE A 218 3.86 7.10 0.87
N LEU A 219 4.02 8.24 0.18
CA LEU A 219 2.95 9.22 0.04
C LEU A 219 1.82 8.72 -0.88
N GLU A 220 2.16 8.10 -2.01
CA GLU A 220 1.19 7.50 -2.94
C GLU A 220 0.45 6.31 -2.30
N GLU A 221 1.16 5.43 -1.57
CA GLU A 221 0.57 4.36 -0.74
C GLU A 221 -0.44 4.93 0.27
N ALA A 222 -0.14 6.10 0.80
CA ALA A 222 -0.99 6.78 1.75
C ALA A 222 -2.16 7.52 1.09
N GLY A 223 -2.29 7.50 -0.24
CA GLY A 223 -3.35 8.17 -1.00
C GLY A 223 -3.12 9.67 -1.21
N LEU A 224 -1.88 10.15 -1.10
CA LEU A 224 -1.46 11.51 -1.41
C LEU A 224 -0.73 11.49 -2.75
N HIS A 225 -1.38 12.04 -3.79
CA HIS A 225 -0.90 11.92 -5.16
C HIS A 225 -0.03 13.08 -5.60
N PHE A 226 1.04 12.79 -6.34
CA PHE A 226 1.94 13.81 -6.88
C PHE A 226 1.21 14.82 -7.79
N ILE A 227 1.45 16.09 -7.52
CA ILE A 227 0.89 17.23 -8.26
C ILE A 227 1.94 17.84 -9.17
N HIS A 228 3.01 18.36 -8.56
CA HIS A 228 4.12 18.98 -9.26
C HIS A 228 5.35 19.03 -8.35
N LYS A 229 6.49 19.35 -8.96
CA LYS A 229 7.70 19.78 -8.27
C LYS A 229 8.16 21.10 -8.85
N LYS A 230 8.47 22.07 -7.99
CA LYS A 230 8.87 23.41 -8.41
C LYS A 230 10.06 23.88 -7.55
N GLN A 231 10.85 24.77 -8.13
CA GLN A 231 11.88 25.54 -7.45
C GLN A 231 12.01 26.87 -8.21
N ASN A 232 12.19 27.98 -7.51
CA ASN A 232 12.58 29.21 -8.16
C ASN A 232 14.07 29.19 -8.55
N ALA A 233 14.34 28.98 -9.83
CA ALA A 233 15.71 28.94 -10.38
C ALA A 233 16.53 30.22 -10.11
N ALA A 234 15.90 31.37 -9.82
CA ALA A 234 16.61 32.59 -9.46
C ALA A 234 17.32 32.52 -8.09
N PHE A 235 16.85 31.63 -7.21
CA PHE A 235 17.42 31.41 -5.88
C PHE A 235 18.23 30.11 -5.79
N ALA A 236 18.27 29.33 -6.86
CA ALA A 236 19.04 28.10 -6.95
C ALA A 236 20.55 28.38 -7.02
N THR A 237 21.33 27.70 -6.17
CA THR A 237 22.79 27.67 -6.25
C THR A 237 23.24 26.41 -6.99
N PRO A 238 24.50 26.30 -7.43
CA PRO A 238 25.02 25.06 -7.99
C PRO A 238 24.82 23.83 -7.08
N GLN A 239 24.81 24.06 -5.76
CA GLN A 239 24.63 23.05 -4.72
C GLN A 239 23.16 22.76 -4.38
N THR A 240 22.21 23.58 -4.82
CA THR A 240 20.79 23.44 -4.45
C THR A 240 19.85 23.41 -5.66
N ARG A 241 20.36 23.47 -6.89
CA ARG A 241 19.55 23.47 -8.14
C ARG A 241 18.69 22.22 -8.38
N ASP A 242 18.98 21.16 -7.65
CA ASP A 242 18.32 19.86 -7.64
C ASP A 242 17.49 19.66 -6.36
N VAL A 243 17.37 20.67 -5.51
CA VAL A 243 16.52 20.66 -4.32
C VAL A 243 15.19 21.32 -4.70
N LEU A 244 14.10 20.57 -4.73
CA LEU A 244 12.79 21.04 -5.19
C LEU A 244 11.70 20.78 -4.16
N ASN A 245 10.70 21.65 -4.13
CA ASN A 245 9.46 21.43 -3.39
C ASN A 245 8.52 20.54 -4.19
N TYR A 246 8.29 19.33 -3.69
CA TYR A 246 7.31 18.39 -4.21
C TYR A 246 5.98 18.58 -3.49
N LEU A 247 4.91 18.70 -4.28
CA LEU A 247 3.56 18.84 -3.75
C LEU A 247 2.74 17.59 -4.06
N PHE A 248 2.13 17.03 -3.02
CA PHE A 248 1.23 15.89 -3.07
C PHE A 248 -0.14 16.29 -2.51
N HIS A 249 -1.22 15.78 -3.08
CA HIS A 249 -2.59 16.03 -2.61
C HIS A 249 -3.49 14.82 -2.82
N ARG A 250 -4.38 14.54 -1.88
CA ARG A 250 -5.31 13.39 -1.95
C ARG A 250 -6.31 13.49 -3.11
N ASP A 251 -6.76 14.70 -3.37
CA ASP A 251 -7.56 15.03 -4.55
C ASP A 251 -6.71 15.83 -5.54
N PRO A 252 -5.97 15.18 -6.46
CA PRO A 252 -5.07 15.88 -7.36
C PRO A 252 -5.80 16.83 -8.32
N ALA A 253 -7.13 16.76 -8.44
CA ALA A 253 -7.90 17.71 -9.22
C ALA A 253 -8.07 19.07 -8.51
N LYS A 254 -7.95 19.14 -7.18
CA LYS A 254 -8.08 20.40 -6.40
C LYS A 254 -6.88 21.34 -6.54
N LEU A 255 -5.68 20.82 -6.82
CA LEU A 255 -4.45 21.63 -6.94
C LEU A 255 -3.81 21.62 -8.33
N ARG A 256 -4.38 20.89 -9.30
CA ARG A 256 -4.00 20.99 -10.73
C ARG A 256 -4.61 22.21 -11.42
N ALA A 257 -4.69 23.33 -10.70
CA ALA A 257 -5.07 24.63 -11.24
C ALA A 257 -3.82 25.50 -11.41
N ASP A 258 -3.04 25.25 -12.46
CA ASP A 258 -2.22 26.35 -12.99
C ASP A 258 -3.21 27.38 -13.56
N THR A 259 -3.32 28.54 -12.91
CA THR A 259 -4.01 29.69 -13.51
C THR A 259 -3.18 30.11 -14.73
N PRO A 260 -3.76 30.03 -15.93
CA PRO A 260 -4.25 31.27 -16.51
C PRO A 260 -5.65 31.08 -17.11
N VAL A 261 -6.61 31.83 -16.55
CA VAL A 261 -7.83 32.25 -17.22
C VAL A 261 -8.82 31.12 -17.61
N ALA A 262 -9.80 30.92 -16.72
CA ALA A 262 -11.20 30.51 -16.95
C ALA A 262 -11.57 29.10 -17.52
N VAL A 263 -12.50 28.43 -16.78
CA VAL A 263 -13.55 27.43 -17.21
C VAL A 263 -13.06 25.97 -17.39
N GLU A 264 -13.63 24.83 -16.93
CA GLU A 264 -14.81 24.40 -16.12
C GLU A 264 -14.68 22.89 -15.71
N THR A 265 -15.33 22.50 -14.59
CA THR A 265 -16.04 21.24 -14.17
C THR A 265 -15.40 19.82 -14.18
N THR A 266 -15.64 19.11 -13.07
CA THR A 266 -15.57 17.65 -12.84
C THR A 266 -16.74 16.89 -13.49
N ASP A 267 -16.48 15.96 -14.40
CA ASP A 267 -17.51 15.06 -14.94
C ASP A 267 -17.52 13.70 -14.21
N ILE A 268 -18.67 13.34 -13.65
CA ILE A 268 -19.00 11.98 -13.23
C ILE A 268 -19.49 11.23 -14.48
N PHE A 269 -18.76 10.20 -14.92
CA PHE A 269 -19.13 9.40 -16.10
C PHE A 269 -20.05 8.24 -15.70
N SER A 270 -21.20 8.11 -16.36
CA SER A 270 -22.03 6.91 -16.26
C SER A 270 -21.43 5.74 -17.05
N VAL A 271 -21.82 4.50 -16.71
CA VAL A 271 -21.49 3.29 -17.48
C VAL A 271 -21.80 3.49 -18.97
N ASP A 272 -22.98 4.01 -19.29
CA ASP A 272 -23.41 4.29 -20.66
C ASP A 272 -22.49 5.27 -21.40
N GLN A 273 -21.99 6.31 -20.72
CA GLN A 273 -21.07 7.28 -21.32
C GLN A 273 -19.71 6.64 -21.63
N ILE A 274 -19.21 5.78 -20.75
CA ILE A 274 -17.95 5.07 -20.94
C ILE A 274 -18.08 4.06 -22.08
N VAL A 275 -19.17 3.27 -22.10
CA VAL A 275 -19.47 2.33 -23.19
C VAL A 275 -19.60 3.07 -24.52
N ALA A 276 -20.31 4.20 -24.56
CA ALA A 276 -20.45 4.99 -25.77
C ALA A 276 -19.10 5.53 -26.28
N GLN A 277 -18.19 5.91 -25.40
CA GLN A 277 -16.84 6.32 -25.77
C GLN A 277 -16.06 5.15 -26.38
N ILE A 278 -16.06 3.98 -25.74
CA ILE A 278 -15.38 2.77 -26.26
C ILE A 278 -15.92 2.43 -27.67
N VAL A 279 -17.24 2.40 -27.83
CA VAL A 279 -17.89 2.15 -29.13
C VAL A 279 -17.47 3.20 -30.17
N ALA A 280 -17.47 4.48 -29.81
CA ALA A 280 -17.05 5.55 -30.71
C ALA A 280 -15.58 5.39 -31.14
N ARG A 281 -14.68 4.96 -30.25
CA ARG A 281 -13.27 4.66 -30.59
C ARG A 281 -13.17 3.47 -31.53
N ILE A 282 -13.89 2.38 -31.29
CA ILE A 282 -13.92 1.21 -32.18
C ILE A 282 -14.45 1.60 -33.57
N ASP A 283 -15.58 2.29 -33.63
CA ASP A 283 -16.24 2.65 -34.88
C ASP A 283 -15.38 3.60 -35.74
N SER A 284 -14.67 4.53 -35.10
CA SER A 284 -13.82 5.53 -35.79
C SER A 284 -12.41 5.03 -36.15
N ALA A 285 -11.89 3.99 -35.48
CA ALA A 285 -10.52 3.53 -35.69
C ALA A 285 -10.28 3.04 -37.14
N PRO A 286 -9.22 3.46 -37.83
CA PRO A 286 -8.92 2.92 -39.16
C PRO A 286 -8.52 1.45 -39.04
N VAL A 287 -9.07 0.60 -39.92
CA VAL A 287 -8.63 -0.80 -40.05
C VAL A 287 -7.29 -0.81 -40.77
N ASP A 288 -6.27 -1.31 -40.10
CA ASP A 288 -4.95 -1.52 -40.70
C ASP A 288 -4.98 -2.81 -41.54
N PRO A 289 -4.85 -2.71 -42.88
CA PRO A 289 -4.94 -3.86 -43.76
C PRO A 289 -3.77 -4.84 -43.57
N GLU A 290 -2.66 -4.44 -42.94
CA GLU A 290 -1.52 -5.32 -42.72
C GLU A 290 -1.23 -5.56 -41.21
N PRO A 291 -1.00 -6.80 -40.77
CA PRO A 291 -1.02 -8.03 -41.58
C PRO A 291 -2.41 -8.63 -41.85
N ASP A 292 -3.44 -8.39 -41.02
CA ASP A 292 -4.75 -9.02 -41.17
C ASP A 292 -5.93 -8.17 -40.62
N GLY A 293 -6.01 -6.90 -40.99
CA GLY A 293 -7.21 -6.11 -40.71
C GLY A 293 -7.46 -5.84 -39.21
N ASN A 294 -6.44 -5.40 -38.45
CA ASN A 294 -6.56 -5.06 -37.03
C ASN A 294 -6.80 -3.55 -36.82
N ILE A 295 -7.21 -3.15 -35.61
CA ILE A 295 -7.32 -1.74 -35.22
C ILE A 295 -6.45 -1.45 -33.99
N PHE A 296 -5.91 -0.24 -33.90
CA PHE A 296 -5.27 0.31 -32.72
C PHE A 296 -5.97 1.62 -32.34
N MET A 297 -6.18 1.83 -31.05
CA MET A 297 -6.99 2.92 -30.51
C MET A 297 -6.31 3.49 -29.26
N GLU A 298 -6.40 4.80 -29.10
CA GLU A 298 -5.98 5.54 -27.92
C GLU A 298 -7.20 6.24 -27.31
N ASP A 299 -7.08 6.70 -26.06
CA ASP A 299 -8.16 7.34 -25.30
C ASP A 299 -9.45 6.50 -25.22
N MET A 300 -9.28 5.21 -24.88
CA MET A 300 -10.36 4.24 -24.82
C MET A 300 -11.38 4.53 -23.71
N LEU A 301 -10.88 4.88 -22.52
CA LEU A 301 -11.68 5.25 -21.36
C LEU A 301 -11.54 6.76 -21.08
N PRO A 302 -12.49 7.40 -20.38
CA PRO A 302 -12.24 8.71 -19.81
C PRO A 302 -10.97 8.67 -18.95
N LEU A 303 -10.13 9.70 -19.04
CA LEU A 303 -8.82 9.70 -18.37
C LEU A 303 -8.92 9.48 -16.85
N ALA A 304 -9.98 9.98 -16.22
CA ALA A 304 -10.29 9.72 -14.82
C ALA A 304 -10.54 8.22 -14.57
N VAL A 305 -11.39 7.57 -15.37
CA VAL A 305 -11.69 6.13 -15.25
C VAL A 305 -10.44 5.27 -15.50
N TYR A 306 -9.61 5.63 -16.48
CA TYR A 306 -8.35 4.93 -16.72
C TYR A 306 -7.41 5.01 -15.52
N ARG A 307 -7.27 6.19 -14.90
CA ARG A 307 -6.46 6.35 -13.67
C ARG A 307 -6.99 5.51 -12.51
N GLU A 308 -8.30 5.50 -12.30
CA GLU A 308 -8.94 4.67 -11.27
C GLU A 308 -8.72 3.16 -11.55
N LEU A 309 -8.72 2.75 -12.82
CA LEU A 309 -8.44 1.37 -13.24
C LEU A 309 -7.00 0.96 -12.93
N ILE A 310 -6.02 1.82 -13.20
CA ILE A 310 -4.60 1.56 -12.89
C ILE A 310 -4.38 1.51 -11.37
N ALA A 311 -4.98 2.44 -10.63
CA ALA A 311 -4.83 2.53 -9.17
C ALA A 311 -5.43 1.32 -8.41
N ARG A 312 -6.38 0.60 -9.02
CA ARG A 312 -7.11 -0.52 -8.40
C ARG A 312 -6.81 -1.87 -9.03
N LEU A 313 -5.70 -2.00 -9.75
CA LEU A 313 -5.27 -3.30 -10.26
C LEU A 313 -5.09 -4.27 -9.08
N PRO A 314 -5.72 -5.46 -9.11
CA PRO A 314 -5.60 -6.46 -8.06
C PRO A 314 -4.15 -6.82 -7.73
N ASP A 315 -3.89 -7.10 -6.47
CA ASP A 315 -2.60 -7.62 -6.00
C ASP A 315 -2.34 -9.05 -6.49
N ASP A 316 -1.09 -9.49 -6.46
CA ASP A 316 -0.69 -10.82 -6.94
C ASP A 316 -1.42 -11.97 -6.21
N GLY A 317 -1.76 -11.80 -4.93
CA GLY A 317 -2.52 -12.79 -4.15
C GLY A 317 -3.97 -12.98 -4.64
N ALA A 318 -4.50 -12.01 -5.39
CA ALA A 318 -5.81 -12.08 -6.00
C ALA A 318 -5.77 -12.63 -7.43
N LEU A 319 -4.63 -13.10 -7.96
CA LEU A 319 -4.49 -13.63 -9.32
C LEU A 319 -4.13 -15.13 -9.33
N ASP A 320 -4.67 -15.88 -10.28
CA ASP A 320 -4.36 -17.31 -10.47
C ASP A 320 -3.16 -17.49 -11.41
N PRO A 321 -2.19 -18.35 -11.05
CA PRO A 321 -1.10 -18.72 -11.95
C PRO A 321 -1.65 -19.50 -13.16
N ILE A 322 -1.15 -19.20 -14.35
CA ILE A 322 -1.48 -19.98 -15.55
C ILE A 322 -0.48 -21.11 -15.73
N ASP A 323 -0.97 -22.35 -15.74
CA ASP A 323 -0.21 -23.51 -16.17
C ASP A 323 -0.23 -23.62 -17.71
N HIS A 324 0.72 -22.97 -18.37
CA HIS A 324 0.91 -23.04 -19.81
C HIS A 324 2.41 -23.02 -20.16
N PRO A 325 2.88 -23.78 -21.16
CA PRO A 325 4.31 -23.83 -21.50
C PRO A 325 4.97 -22.49 -21.83
N ASP A 326 4.20 -21.54 -22.38
CA ASP A 326 4.66 -20.16 -22.64
C ASP A 326 4.51 -19.22 -21.42
N ALA A 327 3.79 -19.64 -20.39
CA ALA A 327 3.58 -18.92 -19.12
C ALA A 327 4.53 -19.41 -18.01
N VAL A 328 5.60 -20.12 -18.38
CA VAL A 328 6.62 -20.62 -17.45
C VAL A 328 7.99 -20.27 -18.02
N SER A 329 8.85 -19.64 -17.21
CA SER A 329 10.22 -19.31 -17.61
C SER A 329 11.10 -20.57 -17.67
N ALA A 330 12.30 -20.43 -18.25
CA ALA A 330 13.22 -21.55 -18.44
C ALA A 330 13.66 -22.24 -17.13
N ASP A 331 13.56 -21.54 -16.00
CA ASP A 331 13.84 -22.01 -14.64
C ASP A 331 12.62 -22.62 -13.92
N GLY A 332 11.45 -22.70 -14.58
CA GLY A 332 10.25 -23.31 -14.04
C GLY A 332 9.33 -22.37 -13.24
N ARG A 333 9.62 -21.06 -13.20
CA ARG A 333 8.77 -20.07 -12.52
C ARG A 333 7.58 -19.67 -13.39
N THR A 334 6.39 -19.55 -12.81
CA THR A 334 5.20 -19.01 -13.51
C THR A 334 5.42 -17.54 -13.85
N THR A 335 5.21 -17.17 -15.11
CA THR A 335 5.40 -15.81 -15.64
C THR A 335 4.11 -15.12 -16.05
N ARG A 336 2.96 -15.80 -15.99
CA ARG A 336 1.66 -15.18 -16.25
C ARG A 336 0.62 -15.56 -15.21
N PHE A 337 -0.10 -14.54 -14.76
CA PHE A 337 -1.19 -14.64 -13.82
C PHE A 337 -2.46 -14.07 -14.44
N LEU A 338 -3.62 -14.55 -14.01
CA LEU A 338 -4.91 -14.06 -14.48
C LEU A 338 -5.91 -13.82 -13.35
N LEU A 339 -6.90 -12.98 -13.62
CA LEU A 339 -8.15 -12.94 -12.89
C LEU A 339 -9.27 -12.90 -13.93
N ASP A 340 -10.13 -13.93 -13.95
CA ASP A 340 -11.37 -13.87 -14.73
C ASP A 340 -12.25 -12.81 -14.07
N LEU A 341 -12.64 -11.75 -14.77
CA LEU A 341 -13.44 -10.67 -14.17
C LEU A 341 -14.92 -11.09 -14.19
N THR A 342 -15.28 -11.98 -13.26
CA THR A 342 -16.63 -12.51 -13.05
C THR A 342 -17.13 -12.14 -11.66
N PRO A 343 -18.45 -12.08 -11.41
CA PRO A 343 -18.96 -11.76 -10.08
C PRO A 343 -18.39 -12.65 -8.96
N GLY A 344 -18.07 -13.92 -9.24
CA GLY A 344 -17.53 -14.84 -8.25
C GLY A 344 -16.05 -14.61 -7.92
N SER A 345 -15.25 -14.11 -8.86
CA SER A 345 -13.84 -13.80 -8.60
C SER A 345 -13.66 -12.48 -7.85
N LEU A 346 -14.65 -11.59 -7.87
CA LEU A 346 -14.65 -10.34 -7.12
C LEU A 346 -14.61 -10.53 -5.60
N ASP A 347 -14.98 -11.71 -5.10
CA ASP A 347 -14.86 -12.03 -3.67
C ASP A 347 -13.40 -12.08 -3.19
N ARG A 348 -12.45 -12.26 -4.11
CA ARG A 348 -11.01 -12.18 -3.85
C ARG A 348 -10.48 -10.75 -3.78
N LEU A 349 -11.28 -9.76 -4.19
CA LEU A 349 -10.90 -8.36 -4.17
C LEU A 349 -11.33 -7.69 -2.87
N SER A 350 -10.63 -6.61 -2.52
CA SER A 350 -10.94 -5.81 -1.35
C SER A 350 -12.41 -5.34 -1.40
N PRO A 351 -13.13 -5.30 -0.25
CA PRO A 351 -14.49 -4.76 -0.22
C PRO A 351 -14.59 -3.31 -0.74
N GLN A 352 -13.50 -2.54 -0.66
CA GLN A 352 -13.43 -1.16 -1.13
C GLN A 352 -13.38 -1.06 -2.66
N ASP A 353 -12.72 -1.99 -3.34
CA ASP A 353 -12.53 -1.95 -4.80
C ASP A 353 -13.62 -2.73 -5.57
N ARG A 354 -14.36 -3.60 -4.87
CA ARG A 354 -15.43 -4.41 -5.45
C ARG A 354 -16.45 -3.60 -6.26
N PRO A 355 -17.01 -2.46 -5.79
CA PRO A 355 -17.98 -1.69 -6.57
C PRO A 355 -17.41 -1.13 -7.88
N PHE A 356 -16.12 -0.77 -7.88
CA PHE A 356 -15.44 -0.31 -9.09
C PHE A 356 -15.32 -1.44 -10.12
N TRP A 357 -14.85 -2.62 -9.68
CA TRP A 357 -14.70 -3.77 -10.56
C TRP A 357 -16.04 -4.35 -11.04
N GLU A 358 -17.11 -4.26 -10.25
CA GLU A 358 -18.48 -4.55 -10.70
C GLU A 358 -18.87 -3.65 -11.88
N ALA A 359 -18.65 -2.33 -11.76
CA ALA A 359 -18.92 -1.38 -12.84
C ALA A 359 -18.05 -1.64 -14.07
N MET A 360 -16.77 -1.98 -13.89
CA MET A 360 -15.88 -2.33 -15.01
C MET A 360 -16.34 -3.61 -15.72
N ILE A 361 -16.81 -4.62 -14.98
CA ILE A 361 -17.41 -5.82 -15.58
C ILE A 361 -18.65 -5.45 -16.38
N GLU A 362 -19.53 -4.62 -15.85
CA GLU A 362 -20.72 -4.13 -16.55
C GLU A 362 -20.35 -3.42 -17.87
N ILE A 363 -19.36 -2.52 -17.82
CA ILE A 363 -18.84 -1.82 -19.01
C ILE A 363 -18.28 -2.81 -20.03
N PHE A 364 -17.38 -3.71 -19.59
CA PHE A 364 -16.66 -4.61 -20.47
C PHE A 364 -17.51 -5.74 -21.05
N THR A 365 -18.63 -6.07 -20.41
CA THR A 365 -19.61 -7.05 -20.89
C THR A 365 -20.80 -6.42 -21.60
N ALA A 366 -20.80 -5.09 -21.78
CA ALA A 366 -21.87 -4.38 -22.46
C ALA A 366 -22.06 -4.88 -23.91
N PRO A 367 -23.28 -5.30 -24.31
CA PRO A 367 -23.55 -5.83 -25.65
C PRO A 367 -23.14 -4.89 -26.80
N ALA A 368 -23.24 -3.57 -26.58
CA ALA A 368 -22.89 -2.56 -27.56
C ALA A 368 -21.42 -2.64 -28.02
N ILE A 369 -20.48 -3.02 -27.13
CA ILE A 369 -19.07 -3.20 -27.49
C ILE A 369 -18.92 -4.39 -28.43
N ALA A 370 -19.58 -5.52 -28.12
CA ALA A 370 -19.55 -6.70 -28.97
C ALA A 370 -20.17 -6.43 -30.35
N GLU A 371 -21.31 -5.73 -30.39
CA GLU A 371 -21.99 -5.33 -31.62
C GLU A 371 -21.11 -4.44 -32.50
N SER A 372 -20.42 -3.45 -31.92
CA SER A 372 -19.48 -2.58 -32.62
C SER A 372 -18.29 -3.36 -33.18
N ILE A 373 -17.68 -4.28 -32.41
CA ILE A 373 -16.60 -5.16 -32.90
C ILE A 373 -17.08 -6.04 -34.07
N VAL A 374 -18.26 -6.66 -33.96
CA VAL A 374 -18.83 -7.48 -35.03
C VAL A 374 -19.10 -6.65 -36.28
N ALA A 375 -19.62 -5.43 -36.13
CA ALA A 375 -19.86 -4.52 -37.24
C ALA A 375 -18.54 -4.09 -37.91
N LYS A 376 -17.53 -3.75 -37.11
CA LYS A 376 -16.21 -3.29 -37.56
C LYS A 376 -15.51 -4.32 -38.45
N PHE A 377 -15.60 -5.59 -38.07
CA PHE A 377 -14.95 -6.70 -38.76
C PHE A 377 -15.92 -7.60 -39.54
N ALA A 378 -17.10 -7.07 -39.89
CA ALA A 378 -18.15 -7.83 -40.57
C ALA A 378 -17.70 -8.55 -41.87
N PRO A 379 -16.82 -7.97 -42.72
CA PRO A 379 -16.33 -8.69 -43.91
C PRO A 379 -15.61 -9.99 -43.56
N THR A 380 -14.62 -9.93 -42.65
CA THR A 380 -13.81 -11.08 -42.22
C THR A 380 -14.64 -12.11 -41.47
N LEU A 381 -15.57 -11.67 -40.61
CA LEU A 381 -16.46 -12.58 -39.88
C LEU A 381 -17.44 -13.32 -40.81
N ARG A 382 -17.98 -12.63 -41.83
CA ARG A 382 -18.85 -13.28 -42.83
C ARG A 382 -18.13 -14.33 -43.64
N GLU A 383 -16.86 -14.08 -43.99
CA GLU A 383 -16.01 -15.06 -44.67
C GLU A 383 -15.77 -16.28 -43.77
N ARG A 384 -15.37 -16.06 -42.52
CA ARG A 384 -15.09 -17.14 -41.57
C ARG A 384 -16.28 -18.02 -41.26
N PHE A 385 -17.48 -17.45 -41.11
CA PHE A 385 -18.69 -18.17 -40.67
C PHE A 385 -19.72 -18.40 -41.78
N GLY A 386 -19.37 -18.14 -43.05
CA GLY A 386 -20.29 -18.37 -44.18
C GLY A 386 -21.60 -17.58 -44.09
N GLY A 387 -21.59 -16.41 -43.46
CA GLY A 387 -22.73 -15.51 -43.32
C GLY A 387 -23.67 -15.74 -42.12
N THR A 388 -23.53 -16.82 -41.35
CA THR A 388 -24.32 -17.05 -40.13
C THR A 388 -23.41 -17.01 -38.89
N MET A 389 -23.54 -15.95 -38.09
CA MET A 389 -22.69 -15.74 -36.91
C MET A 389 -23.14 -16.63 -35.74
N PRO A 390 -22.23 -17.35 -35.05
CA PRO A 390 -22.57 -18.00 -33.79
C PRO A 390 -22.92 -16.97 -32.71
N GLU A 391 -23.69 -17.41 -31.71
CA GLU A 391 -23.93 -16.60 -30.51
C GLU A 391 -22.60 -16.38 -29.78
N LEU A 392 -22.34 -15.13 -29.38
CA LEU A 392 -21.09 -14.72 -28.75
C LEU A 392 -21.27 -14.46 -27.26
N THR A 393 -20.21 -14.63 -26.49
CA THR A 393 -20.14 -14.24 -25.07
C THR A 393 -18.80 -13.56 -24.81
N ALA A 394 -18.85 -12.37 -24.22
CA ALA A 394 -17.67 -11.61 -23.83
C ALA A 394 -17.18 -12.09 -22.46
N VAL A 395 -15.89 -12.42 -22.37
CA VAL A 395 -15.23 -12.75 -21.11
C VAL A 395 -14.07 -11.79 -20.90
N PRO A 396 -14.20 -10.83 -19.96
CA PRO A 396 -13.10 -9.97 -19.55
C PRO A 396 -12.13 -10.75 -18.65
N ILE A 397 -10.85 -10.72 -19.00
CA ILE A 397 -9.78 -11.34 -18.21
C ILE A 397 -8.68 -10.31 -18.01
N LEU A 398 -8.31 -10.06 -16.76
CA LEU A 398 -7.11 -9.31 -16.41
C LEU A 398 -5.92 -10.27 -16.45
N TYR A 399 -4.85 -9.87 -17.13
CA TYR A 399 -3.58 -10.57 -17.16
C TYR A 399 -2.48 -9.70 -16.57
N ARG A 400 -1.62 -10.33 -15.77
CA ARG A 400 -0.35 -9.78 -15.31
C ARG A 400 0.78 -10.67 -15.80
N ASP A 401 1.55 -10.15 -16.73
CA ASP A 401 2.73 -10.81 -17.28
C ASP A 401 3.98 -10.31 -16.53
N GLN A 402 4.75 -11.23 -15.95
CA GLN A 402 5.97 -10.94 -15.17
C GLN A 402 7.23 -11.04 -16.06
N PRO A 403 8.38 -10.49 -15.63
CA PRO A 403 9.66 -10.66 -16.32
C PRO A 403 9.93 -12.11 -16.76
N GLY A 404 10.37 -12.29 -18.02
CA GLY A 404 10.55 -13.60 -18.65
C GLY A 404 9.29 -14.20 -19.28
N TYR A 405 8.13 -13.55 -19.17
CA TYR A 405 6.96 -13.94 -19.94
C TYR A 405 7.18 -13.72 -21.44
N ARG A 406 6.67 -14.64 -22.27
CA ARG A 406 6.51 -14.48 -23.71
C ARG A 406 5.29 -15.26 -24.17
N ILE A 407 4.82 -15.00 -25.38
CA ILE A 407 3.93 -15.95 -26.07
C ILE A 407 4.34 -16.10 -27.52
N GLY A 408 4.46 -17.35 -27.97
CA GLY A 408 4.84 -17.66 -29.34
C GLY A 408 3.86 -17.12 -30.39
N ILE A 409 4.26 -17.19 -31.67
CA ILE A 409 3.40 -16.76 -32.78
C ILE A 409 2.20 -17.71 -32.91
N HIS A 410 0.99 -17.19 -32.78
CA HIS A 410 -0.25 -17.97 -32.85
C HIS A 410 -1.42 -17.15 -33.46
N PRO A 411 -2.50 -17.80 -33.93
CA PRO A 411 -3.64 -17.13 -34.55
C PRO A 411 -4.85 -17.02 -33.60
N ASP A 412 -4.63 -17.20 -32.28
CA ASP A 412 -5.67 -17.44 -31.28
C ASP A 412 -6.44 -18.79 -31.43
N ALA A 413 -7.04 -19.26 -30.33
CA ALA A 413 -7.81 -20.50 -30.30
C ALA A 413 -9.06 -20.42 -31.20
N ALA A 414 -9.44 -21.54 -31.84
CA ALA A 414 -10.58 -21.58 -32.77
C ALA A 414 -11.94 -21.22 -32.13
N SER A 415 -12.07 -21.38 -30.81
CA SER A 415 -13.26 -20.99 -30.03
C SER A 415 -13.43 -19.47 -29.89
N LYS A 416 -12.36 -18.68 -30.12
CA LYS A 416 -12.40 -17.22 -30.08
C LYS A 416 -12.92 -16.66 -31.40
N ILE A 417 -13.84 -15.70 -31.31
CA ILE A 417 -14.37 -14.93 -32.43
C ILE A 417 -13.47 -13.71 -32.67
N ALA A 418 -13.26 -12.92 -31.63
CA ALA A 418 -12.49 -11.69 -31.66
C ALA A 418 -11.84 -11.42 -30.30
N THR A 419 -10.81 -10.58 -30.32
CA THR A 419 -10.11 -10.12 -29.12
C THR A 419 -10.03 -8.59 -29.17
N LEU A 420 -10.46 -7.93 -28.10
CA LEU A 420 -10.21 -6.51 -27.82
C LEU A 420 -9.38 -6.42 -26.56
N GLN A 421 -8.13 -5.97 -26.66
CA GLN A 421 -7.18 -5.97 -25.55
C GLN A 421 -6.75 -4.55 -25.20
N PHE A 422 -6.98 -4.18 -23.94
CA PHE A 422 -6.59 -2.91 -23.34
C PHE A 422 -5.18 -3.03 -22.75
N TYR A 423 -4.36 -2.03 -23.02
CA TYR A 423 -3.04 -1.84 -22.43
C TYR A 423 -3.13 -0.94 -21.20
N LEU A 424 -2.50 -1.39 -20.12
CA LEU A 424 -2.60 -0.77 -18.80
C LEU A 424 -1.25 -0.29 -18.20
N PRO A 425 -0.33 0.34 -18.96
CA PRO A 425 0.84 0.96 -18.33
C PRO A 425 0.45 2.29 -17.64
N SER A 426 1.18 2.64 -16.57
CA SER A 426 1.05 3.93 -15.88
C SER A 426 1.55 5.10 -16.71
N ASP A 427 2.54 4.86 -17.57
CA ASP A 427 3.26 5.85 -18.37
C ASP A 427 3.85 5.21 -19.65
N GLU A 428 4.74 5.92 -20.34
CA GLU A 428 5.33 5.45 -21.62
C GLU A 428 6.65 4.68 -21.46
N SER A 429 7.11 4.37 -20.25
CA SER A 429 8.37 3.64 -20.01
C SER A 429 8.39 2.26 -20.69
N GLN A 430 7.24 1.58 -20.72
CA GLN A 430 7.08 0.24 -21.27
C GLN A 430 6.57 0.21 -22.71
N VAL A 431 6.67 1.31 -23.46
CA VAL A 431 6.08 1.48 -24.82
C VAL A 431 6.43 0.36 -25.80
N HIS A 432 7.55 -0.32 -25.60
CA HIS A 432 8.07 -1.37 -26.46
C HIS A 432 7.45 -2.77 -26.19
N LEU A 433 6.73 -2.97 -25.08
CA LEU A 433 6.18 -4.27 -24.64
C LEU A 433 4.81 -4.62 -25.25
N GLY A 434 4.45 -4.02 -26.39
CA GLY A 434 3.15 -4.29 -27.01
C GLY A 434 3.11 -5.60 -27.81
N THR A 435 1.92 -5.96 -28.26
CA THR A 435 1.69 -7.12 -29.12
C THR A 435 2.25 -6.91 -30.52
N SER A 436 3.04 -7.88 -30.98
CA SER A 436 3.58 -7.95 -32.33
C SER A 436 2.63 -8.71 -33.26
N PHE A 437 2.50 -8.21 -34.49
CA PHE A 437 1.71 -8.81 -35.56
C PHE A 437 2.61 -9.29 -36.70
N HIS A 438 2.29 -10.45 -37.25
CA HIS A 438 3.13 -11.16 -38.22
C HIS A 438 2.37 -11.51 -39.49
N ARG A 439 3.08 -11.59 -40.60
CA ARG A 439 2.61 -12.17 -41.86
C ARG A 439 3.22 -13.55 -42.03
N ARG A 440 2.42 -14.52 -42.44
CA ARG A 440 2.94 -15.84 -42.83
C ARG A 440 3.62 -15.76 -44.19
N THR A 441 4.82 -16.31 -44.30
CA THR A 441 5.58 -16.44 -45.55
C THR A 441 5.73 -17.91 -45.93
N GLU A 442 6.24 -18.20 -47.13
CA GLU A 442 6.48 -19.59 -47.58
C GLU A 442 7.42 -20.37 -46.64
N THR A 443 8.32 -19.66 -45.95
CA THR A 443 9.38 -20.27 -45.12
C THR A 443 9.25 -19.97 -43.62
N GLY A 444 8.26 -19.20 -43.17
CA GLY A 444 8.08 -18.86 -41.76
C GLY A 444 7.13 -17.69 -41.51
N PHE A 445 7.55 -16.76 -40.65
CA PHE A 445 6.80 -15.56 -40.27
C PHE A 445 7.67 -14.32 -40.35
N GLU A 446 7.09 -13.22 -40.82
CA GLU A 446 7.69 -11.89 -40.87
C GLU A 446 6.97 -10.97 -39.88
N LYS A 447 7.69 -10.38 -38.91
CA LYS A 447 7.13 -9.38 -37.99
C LYS A 447 6.88 -8.09 -38.78
N ILE A 448 5.62 -7.69 -38.90
CA ILE A 448 5.21 -6.50 -39.65
C ILE A 448 5.23 -5.26 -38.76
N LYS A 449 4.69 -5.38 -37.54
CA LYS A 449 4.62 -4.28 -36.58
C LYS A 449 4.51 -4.79 -35.15
N THR A 450 4.82 -3.89 -34.21
CA THR A 450 4.48 -4.03 -32.79
C THR A 450 3.64 -2.82 -32.41
N ASN A 451 2.45 -3.06 -31.85
CA ASN A 451 1.64 -1.96 -31.32
C ASN A 451 2.36 -1.32 -30.13
N ARG A 452 2.27 0.00 -29.98
CA ARG A 452 2.87 0.69 -28.83
C ARG A 452 2.07 0.38 -27.57
N PHE A 453 2.73 -0.04 -26.50
CA PHE A 453 2.10 -0.29 -25.20
C PHE A 453 1.91 1.04 -24.46
N LEU A 454 0.88 1.79 -24.85
CA LEU A 454 0.63 3.16 -24.35
C LEU A 454 -0.47 3.18 -23.28
N PRO A 455 -0.45 4.17 -22.37
CA PRO A 455 -1.55 4.38 -21.45
C PRO A 455 -2.87 4.58 -22.18
N ASN A 456 -3.94 3.98 -21.66
CA ASN A 456 -5.32 4.15 -22.15
C ASN A 456 -5.51 3.79 -23.63
N SER A 457 -4.70 2.83 -24.11
CA SER A 457 -4.76 2.34 -25.48
C SER A 457 -5.29 0.91 -25.54
N ALA A 458 -5.80 0.53 -26.70
CA ALA A 458 -6.25 -0.82 -26.96
C ALA A 458 -6.04 -1.20 -28.42
N TYR A 459 -6.08 -2.49 -28.69
CA TYR A 459 -6.16 -3.00 -30.06
C TYR A 459 -7.21 -4.09 -30.15
N ALA A 460 -7.75 -4.28 -31.35
CA ALA A 460 -8.66 -5.37 -31.61
C ALA A 460 -8.40 -6.04 -32.96
N PHE A 461 -8.68 -7.32 -33.02
CA PHE A 461 -8.62 -8.13 -34.23
C PHE A 461 -9.63 -9.27 -34.12
N VAL A 462 -10.00 -9.84 -35.26
CA VAL A 462 -10.79 -11.07 -35.33
C VAL A 462 -9.87 -12.25 -35.56
N ARG A 463 -10.19 -13.38 -34.93
CA ARG A 463 -9.47 -14.63 -35.18
C ARG A 463 -9.74 -15.04 -36.63
N SER A 464 -8.68 -15.18 -37.42
CA SER A 464 -8.65 -15.77 -38.77
C SER A 464 -7.53 -16.82 -38.88
N GLU A 465 -7.27 -17.36 -40.07
CA GLU A 465 -6.08 -18.20 -40.32
C GLU A 465 -4.80 -17.38 -40.55
N GLU A 466 -4.93 -16.05 -40.65
CA GLU A 466 -3.85 -15.10 -40.91
C GLU A 466 -3.62 -14.10 -39.76
N SER A 467 -4.40 -14.18 -38.69
CA SER A 467 -4.33 -13.29 -37.52
C SER A 467 -3.16 -13.61 -36.57
N TRP A 468 -1.96 -13.78 -37.12
CA TRP A 468 -0.76 -14.21 -36.40
C TRP A 468 -0.17 -13.10 -35.53
N HIS A 469 -0.03 -13.36 -34.24
CA HIS A 469 0.50 -12.39 -33.27
C HIS A 469 1.31 -13.07 -32.17
N SER A 470 2.13 -12.28 -31.47
CA SER A 470 3.00 -12.72 -30.36
C SER A 470 3.24 -11.59 -29.37
N VAL A 471 3.79 -11.93 -28.20
CA VAL A 471 4.42 -10.97 -27.29
C VAL A 471 5.87 -11.41 -27.12
N ASP A 472 6.81 -10.49 -27.39
CA ASP A 472 8.24 -10.75 -27.21
C ASP A 472 8.54 -11.01 -25.73
N GLU A 473 9.68 -11.65 -25.45
CA GLU A 473 10.07 -11.96 -24.07
C GLU A 473 10.34 -10.68 -23.27
N LEU A 474 9.66 -10.55 -22.12
CA LEU A 474 9.86 -9.45 -21.19
C LEU A 474 11.27 -9.55 -20.57
N GLY A 475 12.01 -8.44 -20.57
CA GLY A 475 13.32 -8.35 -19.93
C GLY A 475 13.26 -8.60 -18.42
N SER A 476 14.39 -8.97 -17.83
CA SER A 476 14.50 -9.22 -16.38
C SER A 476 14.18 -7.98 -15.53
N ASP A 477 14.44 -6.79 -16.08
CA ASP A 477 14.36 -5.51 -15.38
C ASP A 477 13.05 -4.76 -15.72
N GLU A 478 12.18 -5.37 -16.54
CA GLU A 478 10.89 -4.79 -16.92
C GLU A 478 9.88 -4.89 -15.77
N ALA A 479 9.05 -3.86 -15.59
CA ALA A 479 7.91 -3.94 -14.68
C ALA A 479 6.83 -4.92 -15.21
N PRO A 480 5.90 -5.39 -14.36
CA PRO A 480 4.82 -6.27 -14.82
C PRO A 480 3.98 -5.62 -15.93
N ARG A 481 3.71 -6.36 -17.01
CA ARG A 481 2.87 -5.91 -18.13
C ARG A 481 1.42 -6.30 -17.85
N ASN A 482 0.60 -5.32 -17.49
CA ASN A 482 -0.83 -5.51 -17.19
C ASN A 482 -1.70 -5.27 -18.43
N THR A 483 -2.63 -6.17 -18.71
CA THR A 483 -3.63 -6.00 -19.78
C THR A 483 -4.99 -6.57 -19.41
N ILE A 484 -6.06 -5.97 -19.94
CA ILE A 484 -7.40 -6.58 -19.88
C ILE A 484 -7.77 -7.03 -21.29
N ALA A 485 -8.02 -8.32 -21.46
CA ALA A 485 -8.51 -8.87 -22.71
C ALA A 485 -10.02 -9.12 -22.61
N LEU A 486 -10.79 -8.44 -23.46
CA LEU A 486 -12.17 -8.76 -23.77
C LEU A 486 -12.15 -9.78 -24.89
N THR A 487 -12.26 -11.06 -24.52
CA THR A 487 -12.29 -12.14 -25.48
C THR A 487 -13.73 -12.52 -25.78
N PHE A 488 -14.12 -12.44 -27.05
CA PHE A 488 -15.44 -12.85 -27.50
C PHE A 488 -15.38 -14.31 -27.93
N TYR A 489 -16.03 -15.20 -27.19
CA TYR A 489 -16.09 -16.63 -27.48
C TYR A 489 -17.37 -17.03 -28.19
N ILE A 490 -17.31 -18.14 -28.93
CA ILE A 490 -18.53 -18.88 -29.30
C ILE A 490 -19.16 -19.38 -28.00
N LYS A 491 -20.43 -19.01 -27.74
CA LYS A 491 -21.13 -19.36 -26.51
C LYS A 491 -21.12 -20.88 -26.26
N GLY A 492 -20.80 -21.27 -25.03
CA GLY A 492 -20.61 -22.65 -24.60
C GLY A 492 -19.17 -23.17 -24.76
N GLN A 493 -18.26 -22.35 -25.31
CA GLN A 493 -16.83 -22.66 -25.46
C GLN A 493 -15.94 -21.59 -24.78
N GLU A 494 -16.52 -20.80 -23.88
CA GLU A 494 -15.82 -19.79 -23.10
C GLU A 494 -14.86 -20.39 -22.07
N TYR A 495 -13.79 -19.64 -21.76
CA TYR A 495 -12.89 -19.94 -20.65
C TYR A 495 -13.65 -19.90 -19.31
N ARG A 496 -13.29 -20.79 -18.38
CA ARG A 496 -13.81 -20.84 -17.00
C ARG A 496 -12.67 -21.20 -16.04
N SER A 497 -12.44 -20.40 -15.00
CA SER A 497 -11.43 -20.68 -13.96
C SER A 497 -11.76 -21.94 -13.16
N ALA A 498 -10.73 -22.67 -12.73
CA ALA A 498 -10.89 -23.82 -11.83
C ALA A 498 -11.02 -23.35 -10.37
N PRO A 499 -11.92 -23.92 -9.55
CA PRO A 499 -12.04 -23.52 -8.14
C PRO A 499 -10.77 -23.89 -7.34
N THR A 500 -10.26 -22.96 -6.54
CA THR A 500 -9.20 -23.18 -5.54
C THR A 500 -9.66 -24.21 -4.50
N SER A 501 -8.74 -25.07 -4.04
CA SER A 501 -9.01 -26.34 -3.36
C SER A 501 -9.82 -26.21 -2.06
N ALA A 502 -11.05 -26.74 -2.05
CA ALA A 502 -11.84 -26.92 -0.84
C ALA A 502 -11.38 -28.14 -0.01
N TYR A 503 -11.46 -28.05 1.32
CA TYR A 503 -11.37 -29.19 2.25
C TYR A 503 -12.23 -30.37 1.80
N THR A 504 -11.61 -31.49 1.40
CA THR A 504 -12.32 -32.64 0.83
C THR A 504 -12.66 -33.69 1.89
N ALA A 505 -13.70 -34.49 1.62
CA ALA A 505 -14.07 -35.61 2.48
C ALA A 505 -12.93 -36.64 2.67
N ASP A 506 -12.06 -36.80 1.67
CA ASP A 506 -10.90 -37.68 1.75
C ASP A 506 -9.82 -37.12 2.68
N MET A 507 -9.60 -35.80 2.68
CA MET A 507 -8.68 -35.12 3.58
C MET A 507 -9.19 -35.18 5.03
N ALA A 508 -10.49 -35.02 5.24
CA ALA A 508 -11.14 -35.21 6.53
C ALA A 508 -10.91 -36.62 7.10
N GLU A 509 -11.04 -37.67 6.27
CA GLU A 509 -10.79 -39.04 6.70
C GLU A 509 -9.32 -39.31 7.03
N ALA A 510 -8.39 -38.74 6.25
CA ALA A 510 -6.97 -38.84 6.53
C ALA A 510 -6.60 -38.19 7.88
N LEU A 511 -7.14 -37.00 8.17
CA LEU A 511 -6.93 -36.30 9.44
C LEU A 511 -7.52 -37.09 10.62
N ARG A 512 -8.74 -37.66 10.48
CA ARG A 512 -9.33 -38.55 11.49
C ARG A 512 -8.45 -39.76 11.79
N SER A 513 -7.87 -40.38 10.76
CA SER A 513 -6.98 -41.53 10.92
C SER A 513 -5.66 -41.13 11.60
N LEU A 514 -5.14 -39.94 11.30
CA LEU A 514 -3.88 -39.45 11.85
C LEU A 514 -4.04 -39.06 13.34
N ALA A 515 -5.08 -38.31 13.67
CA ALA A 515 -5.38 -37.88 15.05
C ALA A 515 -5.50 -39.05 16.04
N ARG A 516 -6.03 -40.20 15.61
CA ARG A 516 -6.14 -41.41 16.45
C ARG A 516 -4.79 -42.02 16.86
N ASN A 517 -3.73 -41.73 16.12
CA ASN A 517 -2.38 -42.22 16.43
C ASN A 517 -1.57 -41.23 17.26
N PHE A 518 -2.09 -40.01 17.45
CA PHE A 518 -1.48 -39.01 18.30
C PHE A 518 -1.82 -39.30 19.76
N THR A 519 -0.80 -39.24 20.61
CA THR A 519 -0.88 -39.55 22.04
C THR A 519 -0.15 -38.52 22.89
N ARG A 520 0.44 -37.50 22.27
CA ARG A 520 1.20 -36.44 22.93
C ARG A 520 0.66 -35.08 22.53
N ARG A 521 0.77 -34.12 23.44
CA ARG A 521 0.31 -32.74 23.25
C ARG A 521 0.94 -32.08 22.01
N ASP A 522 2.22 -32.33 21.77
CA ASP A 522 3.01 -31.78 20.66
C ASP A 522 2.82 -32.52 19.33
N ASP A 523 2.09 -33.64 19.28
CA ASP A 523 1.83 -34.36 18.03
C ASP A 523 1.03 -33.51 17.03
N VAL A 524 0.25 -32.53 17.52
CA VAL A 524 -0.44 -31.56 16.68
C VAL A 524 0.53 -30.77 15.78
N ALA A 525 1.77 -30.56 16.22
CA ALA A 525 2.78 -29.84 15.44
C ALA A 525 3.23 -30.59 14.19
N ALA A 526 3.03 -31.92 14.13
CA ALA A 526 3.28 -32.72 12.94
C ALA A 526 2.30 -32.39 11.78
N LEU A 527 1.21 -31.67 12.07
CA LEU A 527 0.25 -31.20 11.06
C LEU A 527 0.64 -29.86 10.44
N PHE A 528 1.58 -29.13 11.04
CA PHE A 528 1.99 -27.82 10.55
C PHE A 528 2.81 -27.97 9.26
N PRO A 529 2.65 -27.06 8.28
CA PRO A 529 3.36 -27.16 7.01
C PRO A 529 4.86 -26.90 7.17
N GLU A 530 5.64 -27.38 6.20
CA GLU A 530 7.07 -27.07 6.11
C GLU A 530 7.30 -25.56 5.99
N GLY A 531 8.15 -25.01 6.84
CA GLY A 531 8.37 -23.56 6.96
C GLY A 531 7.21 -22.81 7.63
N GLY A 532 6.27 -23.51 8.26
CA GLY A 532 5.05 -22.92 8.81
C GLY A 532 5.31 -21.84 9.87
N VAL A 533 4.55 -20.75 9.79
CA VAL A 533 4.58 -19.63 10.73
C VAL A 533 3.33 -19.67 11.58
N GLY A 534 3.49 -19.65 12.91
CA GLY A 534 2.33 -19.72 13.80
C GLY A 534 2.53 -19.02 15.14
N VAL A 535 1.49 -19.05 15.95
CA VAL A 535 1.46 -18.40 17.26
C VAL A 535 1.07 -19.39 18.35
N GLU A 536 1.65 -19.20 19.53
CA GLU A 536 1.19 -19.81 20.77
C GLU A 536 0.71 -18.70 21.72
N LEU A 537 -0.53 -18.83 22.17
CA LEU A 537 -1.17 -17.90 23.09
C LEU A 537 -1.21 -18.53 24.49
N GLY A 538 -0.47 -17.95 25.45
CA GLY A 538 -0.44 -18.42 26.84
C GLY A 538 0.80 -19.26 27.18
N VAL A 539 1.96 -18.74 26.83
CA VAL A 539 3.27 -19.44 26.85
C VAL A 539 3.75 -19.86 28.25
N ALA A 540 3.32 -19.17 29.32
CA ALA A 540 3.79 -19.43 30.68
C ALA A 540 5.32 -19.40 30.80
N ALA A 541 5.96 -20.52 31.14
CA ALA A 541 7.42 -20.67 31.25
C ALA A 541 8.11 -21.12 29.93
N GLY A 542 7.35 -21.29 28.85
CA GLY A 542 7.86 -21.65 27.52
C GLY A 542 8.05 -23.15 27.27
N ASP A 543 7.56 -24.03 28.15
CA ASP A 543 7.72 -25.49 28.00
C ASP A 543 7.09 -26.02 26.71
N PHE A 544 5.91 -25.54 26.32
CA PHE A 544 5.22 -26.02 25.13
C PHE A 544 5.77 -25.37 23.85
N SER A 545 6.06 -24.07 23.87
CA SER A 545 6.81 -23.38 22.80
C SER A 545 8.09 -24.12 22.42
N GLU A 546 8.87 -24.56 23.40
CA GLU A 546 10.10 -25.33 23.18
C GLU A 546 9.81 -26.65 22.45
N ARG A 547 8.73 -27.36 22.80
CA ARG A 547 8.34 -28.61 22.14
C ARG A 547 7.91 -28.40 20.70
N ILE A 548 7.14 -27.35 20.40
CA ILE A 548 6.79 -26.98 19.02
C ILE A 548 8.07 -26.70 18.22
N LEU A 549 9.01 -25.94 18.79
CA LEU A 549 10.24 -25.53 18.11
C LEU A 549 11.26 -26.66 17.92
N GLN A 550 11.10 -27.81 18.58
CA GLN A 550 11.89 -29.02 18.31
C GLN A 550 11.55 -29.67 16.96
N PHE A 551 10.42 -29.33 16.35
CA PHE A 551 10.09 -29.76 15.01
C PHE A 551 10.81 -28.87 13.98
N ASP A 552 11.76 -29.44 13.24
CA ASP A 552 12.59 -28.69 12.30
C ASP A 552 11.80 -28.00 11.18
N HIS A 553 10.64 -28.56 10.82
CA HIS A 553 9.75 -28.03 9.77
C HIS A 553 8.98 -26.77 10.20
N VAL A 554 8.94 -26.41 11.49
CA VAL A 554 8.24 -25.21 11.96
C VAL A 554 9.09 -23.96 11.67
N GLY A 555 8.73 -23.17 10.67
CA GLY A 555 9.53 -22.00 10.25
C GLY A 555 9.71 -20.95 11.35
N TYR A 556 8.61 -20.52 11.99
CA TYR A 556 8.65 -19.46 13.00
C TYR A 556 7.50 -19.57 14.00
N LEU A 557 7.77 -19.30 15.29
CA LEU A 557 6.77 -19.28 16.35
C LEU A 557 6.75 -17.93 17.08
N TYR A 558 5.60 -17.27 17.13
CA TYR A 558 5.38 -16.15 18.04
C TYR A 558 4.80 -16.66 19.36
N SER A 559 5.55 -16.47 20.44
CA SER A 559 5.21 -16.92 21.79
C SER A 559 4.65 -15.74 22.59
N ILE A 560 3.34 -15.72 22.81
CA ILE A 560 2.60 -14.57 23.35
C ILE A 560 2.03 -14.85 24.74
N ASP A 561 2.34 -13.99 25.71
CA ASP A 561 1.76 -14.01 27.05
C ASP A 561 1.88 -12.60 27.68
N MET A 562 1.02 -12.26 28.63
CA MET A 562 1.09 -10.95 29.30
C MET A 562 2.10 -10.92 30.45
N TRP A 563 2.37 -12.05 31.10
CA TRP A 563 3.18 -12.17 32.31
C TRP A 563 2.90 -11.05 33.35
N ALA A 564 1.62 -10.77 33.62
CA ALA A 564 1.18 -9.70 34.52
C ALA A 564 1.09 -10.14 35.99
N GLY A 565 1.18 -11.44 36.26
CA GLY A 565 1.20 -12.05 37.60
C GLY A 565 -0.17 -12.26 38.24
N ASP A 566 -1.25 -11.76 37.62
CA ASP A 566 -2.63 -11.85 38.12
C ASP A 566 -3.24 -13.25 38.00
N ARG A 567 -2.71 -14.10 37.10
CA ARG A 567 -3.20 -15.47 36.87
C ARG A 567 -2.13 -16.56 36.95
N GLY A 568 -1.04 -16.30 37.67
CA GLY A 568 0.06 -17.25 37.85
C GLY A 568 1.25 -17.01 36.92
N HIS A 569 1.03 -16.40 35.76
CA HIS A 569 2.08 -16.02 34.82
C HIS A 569 2.73 -14.71 35.22
N GLY A 570 3.81 -14.81 35.98
CA GLY A 570 4.54 -13.66 36.53
C GLY A 570 5.89 -13.42 35.87
N ILE A 571 6.60 -12.41 36.38
CA ILE A 571 7.92 -12.03 35.87
C ILE A 571 8.96 -13.15 35.95
N GLU A 572 8.84 -14.08 36.90
CA GLU A 572 9.76 -15.21 37.00
C GLU A 572 9.57 -16.22 35.86
N GLN A 573 8.33 -16.53 35.49
CA GLN A 573 8.05 -17.38 34.33
C GLN A 573 8.44 -16.67 33.02
N TYR A 574 8.30 -15.35 32.93
CA TYR A 574 8.83 -14.59 31.78
C TYR A 574 10.35 -14.76 31.63
N ARG A 575 11.10 -14.71 32.73
CA ARG A 575 12.55 -14.94 32.72
C ARG A 575 12.88 -16.38 32.31
N GLU A 576 12.11 -17.34 32.79
CA GLU A 576 12.28 -18.75 32.41
C GLU A 576 12.01 -18.95 30.91
N ALA A 577 10.93 -18.37 30.38
CA ALA A 577 10.60 -18.43 28.96
C ALA A 577 11.71 -17.82 28.10
N ILE A 578 12.25 -16.65 28.47
CA ILE A 578 13.42 -16.05 27.78
C ILE A 578 14.61 -17.01 27.77
N ALA A 579 14.97 -17.57 28.94
CA ALA A 579 16.12 -18.44 29.05
C ALA A 579 15.95 -19.74 28.25
N ARG A 580 14.75 -20.31 28.29
CA ARG A 580 14.38 -21.56 27.63
C ARG A 580 14.29 -21.42 26.12
N LEU A 581 13.72 -20.33 25.61
CA LEU A 581 13.52 -20.11 24.18
C LEU A 581 14.70 -19.40 23.51
N SER A 582 15.67 -18.90 24.27
CA SER A 582 16.90 -18.27 23.72
C SER A 582 17.66 -19.12 22.69
N PRO A 583 17.73 -20.47 22.78
CA PRO A 583 18.35 -21.30 21.74
C PRO A 583 17.62 -21.22 20.39
N TYR A 584 16.34 -20.85 20.38
CA TYR A 584 15.47 -20.79 19.21
C TYR A 584 15.21 -19.37 18.72
N LYS A 585 15.96 -18.37 19.21
CA LYS A 585 15.76 -16.93 18.90
C LYS A 585 15.68 -16.55 17.41
N ASP A 586 16.23 -17.38 16.52
CA ASP A 586 16.19 -17.15 15.07
C ASP A 586 14.86 -17.64 14.44
N ARG A 587 14.10 -18.46 15.17
CA ARG A 587 12.79 -19.05 14.80
C ARG A 587 11.69 -18.75 15.83
N ASN A 588 11.95 -17.84 16.77
CA ASN A 588 11.00 -17.52 17.84
C ASN A 588 11.06 -16.04 18.24
N ALA A 589 9.89 -15.47 18.51
CA ALA A 589 9.74 -14.16 19.14
C ALA A 589 8.85 -14.26 20.39
N LEU A 590 9.40 -13.88 21.55
CA LEU A 590 8.66 -13.73 22.80
C LEU A 590 7.99 -12.36 22.87
N MET A 591 6.67 -12.33 23.00
CA MET A 591 5.86 -11.11 22.96
C MET A 591 5.11 -10.93 24.27
N ARG A 592 5.58 -9.99 25.10
CA ARG A 592 4.95 -9.67 26.39
C ARG A 592 3.78 -8.71 26.23
N MET A 593 2.59 -9.24 25.98
CA MET A 593 1.35 -8.47 25.76
C MET A 593 0.10 -9.34 25.88
N ARG A 594 -1.08 -8.71 25.92
CA ARG A 594 -2.34 -9.45 25.87
C ARG A 594 -2.65 -9.97 24.46
N PHE A 595 -3.53 -10.97 24.35
CA PHE A 595 -3.90 -11.57 23.07
C PHE A 595 -4.64 -10.58 22.16
N ASP A 596 -5.46 -9.69 22.70
CA ASP A 596 -6.17 -8.64 21.95
C ASP A 596 -5.23 -7.57 21.39
N GLU A 597 -4.14 -7.27 22.10
CA GLU A 597 -3.09 -6.36 21.63
C GLU A 597 -2.26 -7.01 20.53
N ALA A 598 -1.90 -8.29 20.74
CA ALA A 598 -1.15 -9.07 19.77
C ALA A 598 -1.93 -9.29 18.46
N LEU A 599 -3.26 -9.43 18.53
CA LEU A 599 -4.11 -9.69 17.37
C LEU A 599 -3.92 -8.65 16.25
N GLN A 600 -3.63 -7.39 16.61
CA GLN A 600 -3.42 -6.29 15.66
C GLN A 600 -2.09 -6.37 14.90
N LEU A 601 -1.19 -7.25 15.31
CA LEU A 601 0.14 -7.44 14.70
C LEU A 601 0.11 -8.49 13.59
N PHE A 602 -0.98 -9.25 13.46
CA PHE A 602 -1.14 -10.31 12.47
C PHE A 602 -2.22 -9.92 11.45
N ASN A 603 -1.89 -10.04 10.17
CA ASN A 603 -2.85 -9.86 9.08
C ASN A 603 -3.80 -11.07 9.02
N ASP A 604 -4.96 -10.88 8.41
CA ASP A 604 -5.83 -12.02 8.09
C ASP A 604 -5.12 -12.95 7.10
N GLU A 605 -5.39 -14.26 7.18
CA GLU A 605 -4.75 -15.29 6.34
C GLU A 605 -3.20 -15.24 6.34
N SER A 606 -2.59 -14.88 7.47
CA SER A 606 -1.11 -14.76 7.57
C SER A 606 -0.44 -15.90 8.32
N LEU A 607 -1.17 -16.61 9.18
CA LEU A 607 -0.65 -17.68 10.03
C LEU A 607 -1.00 -19.05 9.47
N ASP A 608 -0.06 -19.98 9.50
CA ASP A 608 -0.24 -21.39 9.10
C ASP A 608 -0.84 -22.22 10.25
N PHE A 609 -0.57 -21.83 11.50
CA PHE A 609 -1.16 -22.46 12.67
C PHE A 609 -1.32 -21.50 13.85
N ILE A 610 -2.30 -21.78 14.71
CA ILE A 610 -2.59 -21.04 15.94
C ILE A 610 -2.81 -22.06 17.06
N TYR A 611 -2.08 -21.91 18.16
CA TYR A 611 -2.24 -22.73 19.35
C TYR A 611 -2.68 -21.87 20.55
N VAL A 612 -3.74 -22.27 21.25
CA VAL A 612 -4.33 -21.51 22.36
C VAL A 612 -4.25 -22.27 23.69
N ASP A 613 -3.66 -21.63 24.70
CA ASP A 613 -3.43 -22.15 26.07
C ASP A 613 -3.33 -20.99 27.10
N GLY A 614 -4.30 -20.06 27.09
CA GLY A 614 -4.18 -18.81 27.85
C GLY A 614 -5.16 -18.63 29.00
N TYR A 615 -6.33 -19.28 28.94
CA TYR A 615 -7.48 -18.86 29.75
C TYR A 615 -8.52 -19.98 29.99
N ALA A 616 -8.09 -21.23 30.19
CA ALA A 616 -9.00 -22.38 30.27
C ALA A 616 -10.13 -22.24 31.31
N HIS A 617 -9.90 -21.53 32.42
CA HIS A 617 -10.89 -21.30 33.48
C HIS A 617 -12.10 -20.45 33.08
N ASP A 618 -12.03 -19.70 31.98
CA ASP A 618 -13.15 -18.92 31.43
C ASP A 618 -13.58 -19.39 30.03
N GLY A 619 -13.15 -20.59 29.62
CA GLY A 619 -13.41 -21.13 28.28
C GLY A 619 -12.77 -20.29 27.18
N GLU A 620 -11.66 -19.63 27.53
CA GLU A 620 -10.88 -18.70 26.73
C GLU A 620 -11.69 -17.51 26.22
N LEU A 621 -12.18 -16.76 27.22
CA LEU A 621 -13.05 -15.60 27.13
C LEU A 621 -14.38 -15.94 26.46
N ASN A 622 -14.98 -17.08 26.83
CA ASN A 622 -16.21 -17.62 26.22
C ASN A 622 -16.09 -17.80 24.70
N GLY A 623 -14.95 -18.33 24.25
CA GLY A 623 -14.63 -18.56 22.84
C GLY A 623 -14.34 -17.31 22.02
N GLN A 624 -14.21 -16.14 22.67
CA GLN A 624 -13.87 -14.90 21.97
C GLN A 624 -12.47 -15.00 21.35
N THR A 625 -11.50 -15.60 22.06
CA THR A 625 -10.15 -15.81 21.54
C THR A 625 -10.17 -16.62 20.23
N PHE A 626 -10.96 -17.68 20.13
CA PHE A 626 -11.05 -18.47 18.89
C PHE A 626 -11.64 -17.66 17.73
N ARG A 627 -12.72 -16.92 17.99
CA ARG A 627 -13.40 -16.09 16.97
C ARG A 627 -12.50 -14.98 16.45
N ASP A 628 -11.75 -14.34 17.34
CA ASP A 628 -10.87 -13.23 16.97
C ASP A 628 -9.65 -13.69 16.18
N TRP A 629 -9.12 -14.88 16.50
CA TRP A 629 -7.90 -15.39 15.88
C TRP A 629 -8.14 -16.23 14.61
N LEU A 630 -9.34 -16.80 14.40
CA LEU A 630 -9.65 -17.57 13.19
C LEU A 630 -9.44 -16.80 11.86
N PRO A 631 -9.75 -15.49 11.73
CA PRO A 631 -9.43 -14.71 10.53
C PRO A 631 -7.93 -14.65 10.23
N LYS A 632 -7.07 -14.74 11.24
CA LYS A 632 -5.61 -14.67 11.10
C LYS A 632 -5.01 -15.96 10.51
N LEU A 633 -5.72 -17.07 10.67
CA LEU A 633 -5.33 -18.38 10.15
C LEU A 633 -5.62 -18.47 8.65
N LYS A 634 -4.66 -18.99 7.87
CA LYS A 634 -4.83 -19.31 6.45
C LYS A 634 -5.86 -20.41 6.22
N SER A 635 -6.48 -20.38 5.05
CA SER A 635 -7.23 -21.50 4.50
C SER A 635 -6.30 -22.72 4.39
N GLY A 636 -6.73 -23.87 4.91
CA GLY A 636 -5.89 -25.06 5.12
C GLY A 636 -5.03 -25.06 6.39
N GLY A 637 -5.00 -23.95 7.15
CA GLY A 637 -4.24 -23.84 8.39
C GLY A 637 -4.89 -24.56 9.58
N ILE A 638 -4.11 -24.81 10.63
CA ILE A 638 -4.55 -25.53 11.85
C ILE A 638 -4.78 -24.55 13.01
N ILE A 639 -5.98 -24.59 13.60
CA ILE A 639 -6.22 -24.02 14.94
C ILE A 639 -6.28 -25.15 15.96
N ALA A 640 -5.60 -24.98 17.09
CA ALA A 640 -5.50 -25.99 18.13
C ALA A 640 -5.45 -25.36 19.53
N GLY A 641 -5.66 -26.16 20.56
CA GLY A 641 -5.52 -25.75 21.95
C GLY A 641 -5.57 -26.92 22.92
N ASP A 642 -5.34 -26.65 24.21
CA ASP A 642 -5.35 -27.69 25.25
C ASP A 642 -6.67 -27.72 26.04
N ASP A 643 -6.72 -28.52 27.11
CA ASP A 643 -7.79 -28.51 28.11
C ASP A 643 -9.18 -28.95 27.60
N TYR A 644 -9.26 -29.73 26.52
CA TYR A 644 -10.55 -30.32 26.06
C TYR A 644 -10.94 -31.52 26.93
N ALA A 645 -11.32 -31.27 28.18
CA ALA A 645 -11.65 -32.28 29.18
C ALA A 645 -12.88 -31.90 30.04
N PRO A 646 -13.57 -32.89 30.64
CA PRO A 646 -14.69 -32.64 31.57
C PRO A 646 -14.32 -31.76 32.77
N ASP A 647 -13.05 -31.72 33.15
CA ASP A 647 -12.50 -30.84 34.20
C ASP A 647 -12.52 -29.35 33.79
N TRP A 648 -12.57 -29.07 32.49
CA TRP A 648 -12.63 -27.74 31.89
C TRP A 648 -13.88 -27.60 30.99
N PRO A 649 -15.10 -27.70 31.57
CA PRO A 649 -16.33 -27.76 30.79
C PRO A 649 -16.62 -26.49 29.97
N LEU A 650 -16.04 -25.34 30.35
CA LEU A 650 -16.17 -24.09 29.60
C LEU A 650 -15.33 -24.09 28.31
N VAL A 651 -14.13 -24.70 28.33
CA VAL A 651 -13.31 -24.86 27.13
C VAL A 651 -14.02 -25.78 26.14
N MET A 652 -14.48 -26.94 26.60
CA MET A 652 -15.24 -27.88 25.75
C MET A 652 -16.44 -27.18 25.08
N ALA A 653 -17.26 -26.47 25.85
CA ALA A 653 -18.42 -25.77 25.33
C ALA A 653 -18.06 -24.66 24.32
N ALA A 654 -16.99 -23.91 24.57
CA ALA A 654 -16.51 -22.85 23.68
C ALA A 654 -15.98 -23.42 22.37
N VAL A 655 -15.18 -24.49 22.41
CA VAL A 655 -14.63 -25.19 21.24
C VAL A 655 -15.74 -25.83 20.42
N ASP A 656 -16.67 -26.56 21.05
CA ASP A 656 -17.80 -27.19 20.35
C ASP A 656 -18.66 -26.15 19.62
N THR A 657 -18.94 -25.03 20.27
CA THR A 657 -19.71 -23.91 19.69
C THR A 657 -18.94 -23.28 18.53
N PHE A 658 -17.66 -22.98 18.72
CA PHE A 658 -16.79 -22.38 17.71
C PHE A 658 -16.68 -23.24 16.44
N CYS A 659 -16.44 -24.55 16.60
CA CYS A 659 -16.38 -25.48 15.47
C CYS A 659 -17.73 -25.58 14.74
N ALA A 660 -18.84 -25.66 15.48
CA ALA A 660 -20.17 -25.71 14.88
C ALA A 660 -20.55 -24.43 14.10
N GLU A 661 -20.24 -23.25 14.65
CA GLU A 661 -20.52 -21.95 14.01
C GLU A 661 -19.74 -21.76 12.71
N ASN A 662 -18.52 -22.30 12.63
CA ASN A 662 -17.61 -22.11 11.49
C ASN A 662 -17.56 -23.34 10.56
N GLY A 663 -18.39 -24.35 10.80
CA GLY A 663 -18.42 -25.57 9.99
C GLY A 663 -17.12 -26.38 10.02
N LEU A 664 -16.36 -26.28 11.12
CA LEU A 664 -15.08 -26.95 11.29
C LEU A 664 -15.28 -28.36 11.86
N GLU A 665 -14.47 -29.31 11.39
CA GLU A 665 -14.40 -30.63 12.00
C GLU A 665 -13.46 -30.60 13.21
N LEU A 666 -13.99 -30.96 14.38
CA LEU A 666 -13.24 -31.05 15.63
C LEU A 666 -12.54 -32.41 15.75
N HIS A 667 -11.24 -32.37 16.02
CA HIS A 667 -10.43 -33.53 16.36
C HIS A 667 -9.85 -33.39 17.76
N VAL A 668 -9.68 -34.51 18.47
CA VAL A 668 -9.16 -34.54 19.84
C VAL A 668 -8.05 -35.59 19.93
N ILE A 669 -6.92 -35.17 20.52
CA ILE A 669 -5.74 -35.98 20.81
C ILE A 669 -5.80 -36.37 22.28
N ASP A 670 -5.92 -37.66 22.55
CA ASP A 670 -5.92 -38.19 23.92
C ASP A 670 -4.48 -38.28 24.44
N CYS A 671 -4.07 -37.27 25.19
CA CYS A 671 -2.71 -37.15 25.71
C CYS A 671 -2.44 -38.22 26.79
N HIS A 672 -1.39 -39.01 26.59
CA HIS A 672 -0.94 -40.07 27.50
C HIS A 672 0.48 -39.79 28.00
N GLU A 673 0.70 -38.61 28.55
CA GLU A 673 2.00 -38.17 29.06
C GLU A 673 1.94 -37.95 30.58
N ASP A 674 2.94 -38.44 31.31
CA ASP A 674 3.09 -38.20 32.76
C ASP A 674 3.78 -36.85 33.00
N SER A 675 3.15 -35.78 32.52
CA SER A 675 3.62 -34.40 32.65
C SER A 675 2.49 -33.49 33.07
N TRP A 676 2.77 -32.59 34.01
CA TRP A 676 1.79 -31.64 34.55
C TRP A 676 1.25 -30.66 33.48
N ASN A 677 1.97 -30.46 32.38
CA ASN A 677 1.59 -29.60 31.25
C ASN A 677 0.97 -30.35 30.06
N SER A 678 0.67 -31.65 30.22
CA SER A 678 0.00 -32.50 29.21
C SER A 678 -1.10 -33.36 29.85
N MET A 679 -1.73 -32.87 30.94
CA MET A 679 -2.69 -33.66 31.72
C MET A 679 -4.05 -33.82 31.03
N TYR A 680 -4.35 -32.97 30.05
CA TYR A 680 -5.65 -32.93 29.38
C TYR A 680 -5.50 -33.11 27.86
N PRO A 681 -6.58 -33.50 27.16
CA PRO A 681 -6.56 -33.69 25.72
C PRO A 681 -6.39 -32.37 24.97
N THR A 682 -5.55 -32.41 23.93
CA THR A 682 -5.41 -31.32 22.95
C THR A 682 -6.46 -31.47 21.86
N TRP A 683 -7.09 -30.38 21.47
CA TRP A 683 -8.03 -30.33 20.35
C TRP A 683 -7.42 -29.59 19.16
N PHE A 684 -7.91 -29.89 17.96
CA PHE A 684 -7.58 -29.11 16.76
C PHE A 684 -8.68 -29.17 15.69
N ALA A 685 -8.65 -28.20 14.79
CA ALA A 685 -9.48 -28.14 13.60
C ALA A 685 -8.69 -27.49 12.44
N MET A 686 -9.05 -27.84 11.20
CA MET A 686 -8.47 -27.24 10.00
C MET A 686 -9.45 -26.23 9.40
N LYS A 687 -8.96 -25.04 9.04
CA LYS A 687 -9.75 -24.02 8.33
C LYS A 687 -9.96 -24.46 6.87
N PRO A 688 -11.19 -24.50 6.36
CA PRO A 688 -11.50 -25.09 5.06
C PRO A 688 -11.01 -24.30 3.84
#